data_AF-A0A3D0YRW7-F1
#
_entry.id   AF-A0A3D0YRW7-F1
#
_cell.length_a   1.000
_cell.length_b   1.000
_cell.length_c   1.000
_cell.angle_alpha   90.00
_cell.angle_beta   90.00
_cell.angle_gamma   90.00
#
_symmetry.space_group_name_H-M   'P 1'
#
loop_
_entity.id
_entity.type
_entity.pdbx_description
1 polymer ?
#
loop_
_entity_poly.entity_id
_entity_poly.type
_entity_poly.pdbx_seq_one_letter_code
_entity_poly.pdbx_strand_id
1 'polypeptide(L)'
;DDGGLAAARVQLRSVYGRRTDLQGLFAADTWLPIKSERTVGLIGLEDWARRYGCREHSELIWYCSGNVGASTSSGPSVLIVRSEALVPVRSSATGFDFSTLGSTSVFVADFDSRRVILEKDANVQHTDAAVAKLITAITALGSVLSLDTVVDLASSGQVGGTQLGVATGTKITVEDLVYASLTGSANDAAISLALVNSSQDAFVVAMNDRARELGLSSTILTGPTGVESGNLTTAREAAAVLIEAMGRDPIRRALSSSKRTVAGMNVTNSNELLTDPNNGLYVYGGKVGYLRSSGWHLVVDMRELSGQKRLVIALSGAPTKEALFADAAKLGRWVWSNYKWQVSSDTTSNLTDAAPVISSGGRPLVQSTDPSLLEARGFLRTIYDKRGDLKTLFDVETWRPIHSERTGDIANLDDWAVRFGHLEYDSLWWYGTAQAKRLLAGDISVIASSPRALTIRNSSLSPVRVSGTADFRPSLVTARSVFVIDVPTRKVLLAEDANRMHPVASITKLMTGIVAIDHGIDFEGRQTLLNDDEIGGARLRVPIGTSMYFADLMYSMLVGSANNAAHAIGRIAGGGDLDRFVDMMNDRAAEFGLANTNFVDPSGLDVHNVSTARELAALALEAWDHDQLQRICSTSKYSFQAGPDEHTLINTNKLLTDANNGLIVLGGKTGYLVESKWNLVVDLKDSREHPVLVVVLGSDGDVNLFRDARVAAEWAWSSYRWP
;
A
#
# COMPACT_ATOMS: atom_id res chain seq x y z
N ASP A 1 -29.41 -41.54 19.28
CA ASP A 1 -29.24 -42.87 18.66
C ASP A 1 -27.79 -43.28 18.59
N ASP A 2 -27.36 -44.09 19.55
CA ASP A 2 -25.99 -44.56 19.82
C ASP A 2 -25.50 -45.68 18.87
N GLY A 3 -26.13 -45.88 17.71
CA GLY A 3 -25.78 -46.95 16.79
C GLY A 3 -24.39 -46.79 16.15
N GLY A 4 -23.99 -45.55 15.84
CA GLY A 4 -22.72 -45.25 15.17
C GLY A 4 -21.50 -45.43 16.08
N LEU A 5 -21.57 -44.94 17.32
CA LEU A 5 -20.46 -45.05 18.28
C LEU A 5 -20.25 -46.50 18.75
N ALA A 6 -21.33 -47.27 18.92
CA ALA A 6 -21.23 -48.68 19.28
C ALA A 6 -20.54 -49.50 18.17
N ALA A 7 -20.91 -49.29 16.91
CA ALA A 7 -20.27 -49.94 15.76
C ALA A 7 -18.78 -49.54 15.63
N ALA A 8 -18.46 -48.25 15.82
CA ALA A 8 -17.09 -47.75 15.78
C ALA A 8 -16.22 -48.36 16.90
N ARG A 9 -16.76 -48.55 18.10
CA ARG A 9 -16.06 -49.23 19.21
C ARG A 9 -15.80 -50.71 18.92
N VAL A 10 -16.69 -51.41 18.21
CA VAL A 10 -16.44 -52.79 17.77
C VAL A 10 -15.27 -52.84 16.78
N GLN A 11 -15.21 -51.90 15.83
CA GLN A 11 -14.09 -51.79 14.88
C GLN A 11 -12.78 -51.45 15.60
N LEU A 12 -12.80 -50.50 16.55
CA LEU A 12 -11.63 -50.15 17.35
C LEU A 12 -11.13 -51.31 18.21
N ARG A 13 -12.04 -52.10 18.79
CA ARG A 13 -11.69 -53.32 19.53
C ARG A 13 -11.04 -54.37 18.63
N SER A 14 -11.49 -54.51 17.39
CA SER A 14 -10.90 -55.42 16.39
C SER A 14 -9.49 -54.97 15.98
N VAL A 15 -9.25 -53.67 15.78
CA VAL A 15 -7.91 -53.14 15.50
C VAL A 15 -6.98 -53.34 16.69
N TYR A 16 -7.44 -53.04 17.90
CA TYR A 16 -6.69 -53.29 19.14
C TYR A 16 -6.32 -54.77 19.33
N GLY A 17 -7.24 -55.70 19.02
CA GLY A 17 -6.99 -57.13 19.10
C GLY A 17 -5.88 -57.64 18.16
N ARG A 18 -5.64 -56.94 17.04
CA ARG A 18 -4.63 -57.30 16.02
C ARG A 18 -3.28 -56.58 16.18
N ARG A 19 -3.22 -55.53 17.00
CA ARG A 19 -2.04 -54.66 17.18
C ARG A 19 -1.39 -54.91 18.55
N THR A 20 -0.37 -55.77 18.60
CA THR A 20 0.36 -56.10 19.84
C THR A 20 1.06 -54.90 20.48
N ASP A 21 1.44 -53.92 19.66
CA ASP A 21 2.03 -52.67 20.13
C ASP A 21 0.99 -51.74 20.79
N LEU A 22 -0.26 -51.71 20.33
CA LEU A 22 -1.34 -51.00 21.02
C LEU A 22 -1.72 -51.69 22.34
N GLN A 23 -1.65 -53.03 22.37
CA GLN A 23 -1.86 -53.81 23.61
C GLN A 23 -0.77 -53.54 24.67
N GLY A 24 0.42 -53.12 24.25
CA GLY A 24 1.47 -52.65 25.15
C GLY A 24 1.30 -51.20 25.62
N LEU A 25 0.44 -50.42 24.97
CA LEU A 25 0.25 -48.99 25.24
C LEU A 25 -1.08 -48.67 25.93
N PHE A 26 -2.10 -49.52 25.80
CA PHE A 26 -3.43 -49.30 26.40
C PHE A 26 -3.90 -50.55 27.14
N ALA A 27 -4.64 -50.37 28.23
CA ALA A 27 -5.22 -51.49 28.97
C ALA A 27 -6.42 -52.08 28.21
N ALA A 28 -6.52 -53.42 28.15
CA ALA A 28 -7.48 -54.12 27.31
C ALA A 28 -8.95 -53.93 27.73
N ASP A 29 -9.19 -53.65 29.00
CA ASP A 29 -10.50 -53.52 29.62
C ASP A 29 -11.03 -52.07 29.63
N THR A 30 -10.14 -51.12 29.91
CA THR A 30 -10.47 -49.70 30.13
C THR A 30 -10.06 -48.79 28.98
N TRP A 31 -9.19 -49.25 28.08
CA TRP A 31 -8.62 -48.48 26.97
C TRP A 31 -7.86 -47.22 27.42
N LEU A 32 -7.52 -47.14 28.69
CA LEU A 32 -6.69 -46.08 29.23
C LEU A 32 -5.21 -46.35 28.94
N PRO A 33 -4.39 -45.31 28.79
CA PRO A 33 -2.97 -45.48 28.47
C PRO A 33 -2.21 -46.12 29.64
N ILE A 34 -1.38 -47.10 29.33
CA ILE A 34 -0.38 -47.66 30.25
C ILE A 34 0.81 -46.70 30.24
N LYS A 35 1.15 -46.11 31.40
CA LYS A 35 2.16 -45.05 31.49
C LYS A 35 3.49 -45.46 30.82
N SER A 36 3.76 -44.81 29.70
CA SER A 36 5.04 -44.85 28.99
C SER A 36 5.29 -43.52 28.28
N GLU A 37 6.55 -43.26 27.87
CA GLU A 37 6.89 -42.08 27.07
C GLU A 37 6.06 -41.99 25.77
N ARG A 38 5.64 -43.13 25.23
CA ARG A 38 4.83 -43.22 24.00
C ARG A 38 3.34 -42.91 24.19
N THR A 39 2.88 -42.81 25.43
CA THR A 39 1.48 -42.46 25.77
C THR A 39 1.33 -41.04 26.31
N VAL A 40 2.41 -40.28 26.40
CA VAL A 40 2.38 -38.90 26.91
C VAL A 40 1.50 -38.03 26.03
N GLY A 41 0.48 -37.40 26.61
CA GLY A 41 -0.48 -36.54 25.91
C GLY A 41 -1.67 -37.27 25.24
N LEU A 42 -1.73 -38.59 25.36
CA LEU A 42 -2.89 -39.40 24.96
C LEU A 42 -3.78 -39.68 26.17
N ILE A 43 -5.08 -39.51 26.00
CA ILE A 43 -6.08 -39.71 27.08
C ILE A 43 -6.73 -41.11 27.03
N GLY A 44 -6.59 -41.85 25.94
CA GLY A 44 -7.06 -43.23 25.80
C GLY A 44 -7.03 -43.73 24.36
N LEU A 45 -7.38 -44.99 24.14
CA LEU A 45 -7.31 -45.64 22.82
C LEU A 45 -8.21 -44.96 21.77
N GLU A 46 -9.36 -44.42 22.18
CA GLU A 46 -10.24 -43.66 21.27
C GLU A 46 -9.61 -42.32 20.84
N ASP A 47 -8.84 -41.69 21.72
CA ASP A 47 -8.11 -40.46 21.40
C ASP A 47 -6.91 -40.75 20.49
N TRP A 48 -6.24 -41.88 20.70
CA TRP A 48 -5.26 -42.38 19.73
C TRP A 48 -5.92 -42.67 18.36
N ALA A 49 -7.10 -43.30 18.34
CA ALA A 49 -7.83 -43.58 17.09
C ALA A 49 -8.19 -42.30 16.31
N ARG A 50 -8.60 -41.24 17.03
CA ARG A 50 -8.90 -39.92 16.45
C ARG A 50 -7.67 -39.23 15.87
N ARG A 51 -6.55 -39.27 16.58
CA ARG A 51 -5.33 -38.50 16.20
C ARG A 51 -4.48 -39.23 15.17
N TYR A 52 -4.41 -40.54 15.27
CA TYR A 52 -3.44 -41.37 14.55
C TYR A 52 -4.10 -42.57 13.87
N GLY A 53 -4.92 -43.32 14.60
CA GLY A 53 -5.42 -44.63 14.14
C GLY A 53 -6.23 -44.58 12.86
N CYS A 54 -7.05 -43.55 12.62
CA CYS A 54 -7.87 -43.45 11.41
C CYS A 54 -7.08 -43.06 10.14
N ARG A 55 -5.81 -42.67 10.26
CA ARG A 55 -4.88 -42.52 9.12
C ARG A 55 -4.21 -43.85 8.73
N GLU A 56 -4.14 -44.78 9.68
CA GLU A 56 -3.50 -46.10 9.51
C GLU A 56 -4.51 -47.21 9.20
N HIS A 57 -5.75 -47.06 9.66
CA HIS A 57 -6.81 -48.06 9.55
C HIS A 57 -8.09 -47.42 9.02
N SER A 58 -8.45 -47.72 7.78
CA SER A 58 -9.63 -47.16 7.12
C SER A 58 -10.93 -47.57 7.79
N GLU A 59 -10.95 -48.70 8.50
CA GLU A 59 -12.09 -49.11 9.33
C GLU A 59 -12.32 -48.21 10.56
N LEU A 60 -11.40 -47.31 10.92
CA LEU A 60 -11.55 -46.35 12.02
C LEU A 60 -12.00 -44.96 11.57
N ILE A 61 -12.46 -44.81 10.32
CA ILE A 61 -12.84 -43.51 9.74
C ILE A 61 -13.94 -42.76 10.51
N TRP A 62 -14.75 -43.49 11.30
CA TRP A 62 -15.72 -42.89 12.22
C TRP A 62 -15.05 -41.96 13.24
N TYR A 63 -13.85 -42.30 13.73
CA TYR A 63 -13.08 -41.44 14.65
C TYR A 63 -12.42 -40.24 13.94
N CYS A 64 -12.28 -40.28 12.62
CA CYS A 64 -11.76 -39.16 11.81
C CYS A 64 -12.85 -38.11 11.51
N SER A 65 -14.11 -38.53 11.49
CA SER A 65 -15.24 -37.69 11.11
C SER A 65 -16.05 -37.37 12.35
N GLY A 66 -15.79 -36.20 12.96
CA GLY A 66 -16.72 -35.64 13.94
C GLY A 66 -18.06 -35.34 13.25
N ASN A 67 -18.91 -36.35 13.10
CA ASN A 67 -20.09 -36.26 12.22
C ASN A 67 -21.38 -36.07 13.01
N VAL A 68 -22.12 -35.03 12.64
CA VAL A 68 -23.58 -35.12 12.55
C VAL A 68 -23.96 -35.16 11.07
N GLY A 69 -24.77 -36.15 10.71
CA GLY A 69 -25.14 -36.51 9.33
C GLY A 69 -26.12 -35.56 8.64
N ALA A 70 -26.32 -35.84 7.35
CA ALA A 70 -26.87 -34.96 6.33
C ALA A 70 -28.40 -35.08 6.06
N SER A 71 -28.87 -34.12 5.25
CA SER A 71 -30.17 -33.96 4.53
C SER A 71 -31.29 -33.25 5.32
N THR A 72 -32.06 -32.26 4.81
CA THR A 72 -32.53 -31.88 3.45
C THR A 72 -32.87 -30.37 3.33
N SER A 73 -32.73 -29.82 2.11
CA SER A 73 -33.50 -28.73 1.43
C SER A 73 -33.62 -27.27 1.96
N SER A 74 -33.33 -26.34 1.02
CA SER A 74 -33.97 -25.04 0.67
C SER A 74 -33.77 -23.76 1.52
N GLY A 75 -32.92 -22.84 1.01
CA GLY A 75 -33.01 -21.34 0.99
C GLY A 75 -33.06 -20.56 2.32
N PRO A 76 -32.68 -19.26 2.40
CA PRO A 76 -32.59 -18.26 1.32
C PRO A 76 -31.20 -17.62 1.11
N SER A 77 -31.04 -16.98 -0.05
CA SER A 77 -29.86 -16.31 -0.57
C SER A 77 -29.50 -15.01 0.17
N VAL A 78 -28.21 -14.83 0.47
CA VAL A 78 -27.60 -13.54 0.86
C VAL A 78 -26.61 -13.11 -0.24
N LEU A 79 -26.69 -11.86 -0.66
CA LEU A 79 -25.81 -11.22 -1.65
C LEU A 79 -24.33 -11.36 -1.23
N ILE A 80 -23.53 -11.96 -2.11
CA ILE A 80 -22.06 -11.99 -2.03
C ILE A 80 -21.55 -10.74 -2.75
N VAL A 81 -20.82 -9.85 -2.06
CA VAL A 81 -19.98 -8.85 -2.72
C VAL A 81 -18.66 -9.53 -3.09
N ARG A 82 -18.39 -9.63 -4.39
CA ARG A 82 -17.14 -10.19 -4.95
C ARG A 82 -16.12 -9.06 -5.09
N SER A 83 -14.89 -9.26 -4.63
CA SER A 83 -13.75 -8.39 -4.96
C SER A 83 -13.20 -8.81 -6.32
N GLU A 84 -13.30 -7.91 -7.29
CA GLU A 84 -12.84 -8.09 -8.67
C GLU A 84 -11.37 -7.65 -8.79
N ALA A 85 -10.42 -8.59 -8.63
CA ALA A 85 -9.01 -8.30 -8.85
C ALA A 85 -8.69 -8.26 -10.36
N LEU A 86 -8.01 -7.20 -10.81
CA LEU A 86 -7.45 -7.12 -12.15
C LEU A 86 -6.27 -8.09 -12.28
N VAL A 87 -6.32 -8.98 -13.26
CA VAL A 87 -5.21 -9.91 -13.55
C VAL A 87 -4.73 -9.74 -14.99
N PRO A 88 -3.44 -9.97 -15.29
CA PRO A 88 -2.94 -9.93 -16.65
C PRO A 88 -3.53 -11.11 -17.45
N VAL A 89 -4.20 -10.79 -18.54
CA VAL A 89 -4.72 -11.73 -19.54
C VAL A 89 -4.04 -11.44 -20.87
N ARG A 90 -3.47 -12.48 -21.46
CA ARG A 90 -2.74 -12.36 -22.72
C ARG A 90 -3.71 -11.99 -23.84
N SER A 91 -3.45 -10.90 -24.56
CA SER A 91 -4.30 -10.39 -25.64
C SER A 91 -3.76 -10.73 -27.04
N SER A 92 -2.61 -11.40 -27.13
CA SER A 92 -1.87 -11.70 -28.36
C SER A 92 -1.41 -13.16 -28.38
N ALA A 93 -1.44 -13.81 -29.55
CA ALA A 93 -0.97 -15.19 -29.71
C ALA A 93 0.56 -15.31 -29.80
N THR A 94 1.26 -14.24 -30.15
CA THR A 94 2.71 -14.25 -30.43
C THR A 94 3.51 -14.32 -29.13
N GLY A 95 4.38 -15.33 -28.98
CA GLY A 95 5.24 -15.51 -27.79
C GLY A 95 6.35 -14.47 -27.68
N PHE A 96 6.96 -14.34 -26.50
CA PHE A 96 8.18 -13.54 -26.34
C PHE A 96 9.39 -14.36 -26.82
N ASP A 97 10.23 -13.77 -27.67
CA ASP A 97 11.48 -14.40 -28.11
C ASP A 97 12.63 -14.09 -27.14
N PHE A 98 12.88 -15.02 -26.22
CA PHE A 98 13.94 -14.91 -25.23
C PHE A 98 15.35 -14.98 -25.81
N SER A 99 15.54 -15.37 -27.08
CA SER A 99 16.87 -15.34 -27.72
C SER A 99 17.38 -13.92 -27.93
N THR A 100 16.47 -12.93 -27.85
CA THR A 100 16.79 -11.51 -27.99
C THR A 100 17.31 -10.86 -26.70
N LEU A 101 17.40 -11.61 -25.60
CA LEU A 101 17.86 -11.10 -24.29
C LEU A 101 19.31 -11.50 -24.02
N GLY A 102 20.04 -10.61 -23.35
CA GLY A 102 21.37 -10.92 -22.81
C GLY A 102 21.30 -11.71 -21.49
N SER A 103 20.22 -11.57 -20.74
CA SER A 103 20.00 -12.22 -19.45
C SER A 103 19.75 -13.73 -19.60
N THR A 104 20.40 -14.53 -18.75
CA THR A 104 20.31 -15.99 -18.80
C THR A 104 19.05 -16.49 -18.11
N SER A 105 18.67 -15.90 -16.98
CA SER A 105 17.40 -16.15 -16.29
C SER A 105 16.52 -14.91 -16.25
N VAL A 106 15.21 -15.14 -16.43
CA VAL A 106 14.19 -14.11 -16.50
C VAL A 106 12.96 -14.57 -15.72
N PHE A 107 12.42 -13.68 -14.90
CA PHE A 107 11.12 -13.85 -14.29
C PHE A 107 10.36 -12.53 -14.37
N VAL A 108 9.14 -12.57 -14.88
CA VAL A 108 8.22 -11.42 -14.95
C VAL A 108 6.88 -11.84 -14.40
N ALA A 109 6.40 -11.11 -13.41
CA ALA A 109 5.07 -11.29 -12.85
C ALA A 109 4.36 -9.94 -12.72
N ASP A 110 3.03 -9.99 -12.71
CA ASP A 110 2.24 -8.86 -12.25
C ASP A 110 2.49 -8.64 -10.75
N PHE A 111 2.82 -7.40 -10.39
CA PHE A 111 3.22 -7.07 -9.04
C PHE A 111 2.07 -7.29 -8.07
N ASP A 112 0.84 -6.92 -8.41
CA ASP A 112 -0.28 -6.90 -7.47
C ASP A 112 -0.93 -8.29 -7.33
N SER A 113 -1.30 -8.93 -8.44
CA SER A 113 -1.92 -10.26 -8.46
C SER A 113 -0.95 -11.42 -8.27
N ARG A 114 0.36 -11.15 -8.32
CA ARG A 114 1.46 -12.15 -8.30
C ARG A 114 1.42 -13.14 -9.46
N ARG A 115 0.56 -12.92 -10.47
CA ARG A 115 0.41 -13.83 -11.60
C ARG A 115 1.67 -13.79 -12.47
N VAL A 116 2.26 -14.96 -12.69
CA VAL A 116 3.40 -15.11 -13.59
C VAL A 116 2.98 -14.77 -15.02
N ILE A 117 3.79 -13.95 -15.69
CA ILE A 117 3.56 -13.49 -17.07
C ILE A 117 4.57 -14.13 -18.03
N LEU A 118 5.86 -14.09 -17.67
CA LEU A 118 6.96 -14.68 -18.44
C LEU A 118 7.99 -15.29 -17.50
N GLU A 119 8.58 -16.40 -17.92
CA GLU A 119 9.72 -17.00 -17.23
C GLU A 119 10.64 -17.71 -18.22
N LYS A 120 11.95 -17.62 -17.97
CA LYS A 120 13.01 -18.40 -18.61
C LYS A 120 14.02 -18.74 -17.53
N ASP A 121 14.26 -20.03 -17.30
CA ASP A 121 15.24 -20.50 -16.32
C ASP A 121 15.09 -19.82 -14.94
N ALA A 122 13.85 -19.48 -14.57
CA ALA A 122 13.56 -18.62 -13.42
C ALA A 122 13.91 -19.25 -12.06
N ASN A 123 14.07 -20.57 -12.03
CA ASN A 123 14.44 -21.36 -10.85
C ASN A 123 15.91 -21.81 -10.88
N VAL A 124 16.69 -21.40 -11.89
CA VAL A 124 18.13 -21.66 -11.92
C VAL A 124 18.80 -20.77 -10.88
N GLN A 125 19.67 -21.36 -10.07
CA GLN A 125 20.42 -20.63 -9.05
C GLN A 125 21.55 -19.82 -9.67
N HIS A 126 21.66 -18.57 -9.23
CA HIS A 126 22.74 -17.66 -9.56
C HIS A 126 23.39 -17.16 -8.29
N THR A 127 24.70 -16.88 -8.37
CA THR A 127 25.35 -16.06 -7.36
C THR A 127 24.86 -14.63 -7.53
N ASP A 128 24.17 -14.07 -6.54
CA ASP A 128 23.48 -12.78 -6.68
C ASP A 128 23.88 -11.80 -5.57
N ALA A 129 24.17 -10.57 -5.98
CA ALA A 129 24.59 -9.49 -5.08
C ALA A 129 23.48 -8.48 -4.75
N ALA A 130 22.34 -8.53 -5.43
CA ALA A 130 21.20 -7.64 -5.24
C ALA A 130 20.31 -8.11 -4.08
N VAL A 131 19.98 -9.40 -4.06
CA VAL A 131 19.05 -10.02 -3.09
C VAL A 131 19.59 -9.97 -1.66
N ALA A 132 20.89 -10.18 -1.47
CA ALA A 132 21.51 -10.15 -0.15
C ALA A 132 21.28 -8.82 0.58
N LYS A 133 21.46 -7.68 -0.09
CA LYS A 133 21.23 -6.35 0.53
C LYS A 133 19.76 -6.08 0.85
N LEU A 134 18.84 -6.58 0.03
CA LEU A 134 17.40 -6.49 0.32
C LEU A 134 17.06 -7.28 1.58
N ILE A 135 17.53 -8.53 1.69
CA ILE A 135 17.30 -9.37 2.88
C ILE A 135 18.02 -8.81 4.10
N THR A 136 19.21 -8.23 3.96
CA THR A 136 19.92 -7.50 5.04
C THR A 136 19.05 -6.38 5.59
N ALA A 137 18.49 -5.53 4.73
CA ALA A 137 17.63 -4.44 5.19
C ALA A 137 16.35 -4.97 5.85
N ILE A 138 15.70 -5.98 5.26
CA ILE A 138 14.49 -6.62 5.83
C ILE A 138 14.77 -7.23 7.21
N THR A 139 15.93 -7.89 7.37
CA THR A 139 16.32 -8.59 8.60
C THR A 139 16.74 -7.59 9.69
N ALA A 140 17.56 -6.60 9.33
CA ALA A 140 18.00 -5.56 10.25
C ALA A 140 16.80 -4.77 10.77
N LEU A 141 15.93 -4.27 9.90
CA LEU A 141 14.77 -3.47 10.32
C LEU A 141 13.72 -4.29 11.08
N GLY A 142 13.66 -5.61 10.90
CA GLY A 142 12.83 -6.47 11.72
C GLY A 142 13.30 -6.62 13.17
N SER A 143 14.51 -6.13 13.51
CA SER A 143 15.11 -6.24 14.84
C SER A 143 15.52 -4.89 15.44
N VAL A 144 15.55 -3.81 14.66
CA VAL A 144 15.93 -2.47 15.13
C VAL A 144 14.75 -1.75 15.77
N LEU A 145 15.00 -1.12 16.92
CA LEU A 145 13.99 -0.40 17.72
C LEU A 145 13.58 0.97 17.14
N SER A 146 14.47 1.64 16.40
CA SER A 146 14.20 2.94 15.78
C SER A 146 15.16 3.23 14.62
N LEU A 147 14.66 3.87 13.56
CA LEU A 147 15.46 4.33 12.41
C LEU A 147 16.46 5.44 12.77
N ASP A 148 16.17 6.21 13.82
CA ASP A 148 17.01 7.30 14.31
C ASP A 148 18.16 6.80 15.20
N THR A 149 18.22 5.49 15.47
CA THR A 149 19.30 4.89 16.24
C THR A 149 20.63 5.20 15.56
N VAL A 150 21.51 5.89 16.29
CA VAL A 150 22.85 6.24 15.80
C VAL A 150 23.82 5.13 16.17
N VAL A 151 24.53 4.61 15.16
CA VAL A 151 25.57 3.59 15.31
C VAL A 151 26.90 4.08 14.74
N ASP A 152 27.97 3.38 15.09
CA ASP A 152 29.28 3.59 14.49
C ASP A 152 29.37 2.83 13.16
N LEU A 153 29.68 3.53 12.07
CA LEU A 153 29.90 2.89 10.77
C LEU A 153 31.05 1.89 10.88
N ALA A 154 30.76 0.62 10.61
CA ALA A 154 31.75 -0.46 10.66
C ALA A 154 32.74 -0.35 9.49
N SER A 155 33.93 -0.92 9.69
CA SER A 155 34.85 -1.13 8.57
C SER A 155 34.29 -2.22 7.66
N SER A 156 34.34 -1.99 6.35
CA SER A 156 34.12 -3.05 5.35
C SER A 156 35.24 -4.11 5.37
N GLY A 157 36.36 -3.88 6.06
CA GLY A 157 37.47 -4.82 6.14
C GLY A 157 38.05 -5.15 4.75
N GLN A 158 38.14 -6.45 4.43
CA GLN A 158 38.58 -6.95 3.11
C GLN A 158 37.44 -7.04 2.08
N VAL A 159 36.21 -6.64 2.46
CA VAL A 159 35.04 -6.67 1.59
C VAL A 159 35.19 -5.52 0.57
N GLY A 160 35.69 -5.87 -0.62
CA GLY A 160 35.80 -4.94 -1.75
C GLY A 160 34.44 -4.49 -2.30
N GLY A 161 34.44 -3.59 -3.28
CA GLY A 161 33.21 -3.05 -3.90
C GLY A 161 32.87 -1.64 -3.44
N THR A 162 31.61 -1.23 -3.64
CA THR A 162 31.13 0.12 -3.32
C THR A 162 31.08 0.35 -1.82
N GLN A 163 31.53 1.51 -1.36
CA GLN A 163 31.53 1.96 0.04
C GLN A 163 30.95 3.37 0.12
N LEU A 164 30.52 3.79 1.31
CA LEU A 164 29.96 5.13 1.53
C LEU A 164 31.03 6.23 1.38
N GLY A 165 32.29 5.91 1.69
CA GLY A 165 33.42 6.81 1.50
C GLY A 165 33.65 7.79 2.65
N VAL A 166 33.16 7.47 3.86
CA VAL A 166 33.43 8.21 5.10
C VAL A 166 34.29 7.36 6.05
N ALA A 167 34.89 7.99 7.06
CA ALA A 167 35.78 7.28 7.99
C ALA A 167 35.02 6.22 8.82
N THR A 168 35.64 5.07 9.05
CA THR A 168 35.14 4.08 10.02
C THR A 168 34.94 4.73 11.39
N GLY A 169 33.84 4.39 12.09
CA GLY A 169 33.44 5.03 13.33
C GLY A 169 32.67 6.34 13.16
N THR A 170 32.36 6.75 11.93
CA THR A 170 31.43 7.86 11.70
C THR A 170 30.06 7.52 12.30
N LYS A 171 29.51 8.44 13.09
CA LYS A 171 28.15 8.32 13.65
C LYS A 171 27.12 8.48 12.53
N ILE A 172 26.27 7.48 12.37
CA ILE A 172 25.29 7.41 11.29
C ILE A 172 23.99 6.76 11.79
N THR A 173 22.85 7.25 11.34
CA THR A 173 21.54 6.67 11.71
C THR A 173 21.28 5.37 10.97
N VAL A 174 20.44 4.51 11.52
CA VAL A 174 19.98 3.30 10.82
C VAL A 174 19.26 3.65 9.51
N GLU A 175 18.48 4.73 9.48
CA GLU A 175 17.86 5.20 8.23
C GLU A 175 18.92 5.48 7.15
N ASP A 176 19.94 6.26 7.49
CA ASP A 176 21.01 6.61 6.56
C ASP A 176 21.81 5.38 6.11
N LEU A 177 21.98 4.39 6.99
CA LEU A 177 22.56 3.10 6.61
C LEU A 177 21.70 2.34 5.59
N VAL A 178 20.36 2.37 5.72
CA VAL A 178 19.44 1.78 4.73
C VAL A 178 19.59 2.47 3.37
N TYR A 179 19.63 3.81 3.34
CA TYR A 179 19.84 4.54 2.09
C TYR A 179 21.24 4.33 1.49
N ALA A 180 22.29 4.36 2.30
CA ALA A 180 23.63 4.06 1.81
C ALA A 180 23.73 2.64 1.23
N SER A 181 23.10 1.65 1.88
CA SER A 181 23.07 0.26 1.43
C SER A 181 22.21 0.02 0.19
N LEU A 182 21.01 0.59 0.11
CA LEU A 182 20.06 0.25 -0.97
C LEU A 182 20.13 1.22 -2.15
N THR A 183 20.22 2.53 -1.88
CA THR A 183 20.41 3.55 -2.92
C THR A 183 21.86 3.52 -3.40
N GLY A 184 22.82 3.73 -2.49
CA GLY A 184 24.25 3.81 -2.82
C GLY A 184 24.92 2.46 -3.07
N SER A 185 24.28 1.35 -2.70
CA SER A 185 24.87 0.01 -2.77
C SER A 185 26.14 -0.17 -1.91
N ALA A 186 26.30 0.63 -0.85
CA ALA A 186 27.48 0.66 0.00
C ALA A 186 27.58 -0.58 0.91
N ASN A 187 28.71 -1.28 0.86
CA ASN A 187 28.94 -2.54 1.58
C ASN A 187 29.22 -2.34 3.08
N ASP A 188 29.96 -1.29 3.43
CA ASP A 188 30.17 -0.84 4.81
C ASP A 188 28.85 -0.52 5.51
N ALA A 189 27.89 0.08 4.79
CA ALA A 189 26.56 0.33 5.33
C ALA A 189 25.76 -0.96 5.58
N ALA A 190 25.79 -1.91 4.64
CA ALA A 190 25.13 -3.21 4.79
C ALA A 190 25.72 -4.04 5.95
N ILE A 191 27.04 -4.02 6.13
CA ILE A 191 27.70 -4.64 7.29
C ILE A 191 27.29 -3.94 8.58
N SER A 192 27.24 -2.61 8.58
CA SER A 192 26.83 -1.85 9.77
C SER A 192 25.39 -2.17 10.16
N LEU A 193 24.47 -2.31 9.20
CA LEU A 193 23.10 -2.80 9.45
C LEU A 193 23.07 -4.18 10.11
N ALA A 194 23.93 -5.09 9.67
CA ALA A 194 24.02 -6.43 10.25
C ALA A 194 24.52 -6.41 11.71
N LEU A 195 25.41 -5.48 12.02
CA LEU A 195 26.05 -5.37 13.33
C LEU A 195 25.23 -4.59 14.37
N VAL A 196 24.14 -3.92 13.99
CA VAL A 196 23.33 -3.13 14.93
C VAL A 196 22.82 -3.97 16.10
N ASN A 197 22.46 -5.23 15.85
CA ASN A 197 21.78 -6.08 16.84
C ASN A 197 22.48 -7.41 17.15
N SER A 198 23.51 -7.81 16.40
CA SER A 198 24.20 -9.09 16.62
C SER A 198 25.58 -9.15 15.96
N SER A 199 26.31 -10.25 16.16
CA SER A 199 27.51 -10.53 15.36
C SER A 199 27.14 -10.83 13.90
N GLN A 200 28.09 -10.65 12.98
CA GLN A 200 27.84 -10.95 11.57
C GLN A 200 27.41 -12.40 11.34
N ASP A 201 27.99 -13.38 12.05
CA ASP A 201 27.61 -14.80 11.92
C ASP A 201 26.17 -15.04 12.38
N ALA A 202 25.77 -14.46 13.52
CA ALA A 202 24.39 -14.56 14.01
C ALA A 202 23.41 -13.87 13.04
N PHE A 203 23.82 -12.75 12.45
CA PHE A 203 23.02 -12.04 11.47
C PHE A 203 22.84 -12.85 10.19
N VAL A 204 23.88 -13.54 9.70
CA VAL A 204 23.77 -14.43 8.53
C VAL A 204 22.79 -15.58 8.79
N VAL A 205 22.77 -16.14 10.00
CA VAL A 205 21.74 -17.13 10.39
C VAL A 205 20.35 -16.49 10.30
N ALA A 206 20.16 -15.32 10.89
CA ALA A 206 18.89 -14.59 10.85
C ALA A 206 18.45 -14.23 9.42
N MET A 207 19.38 -13.88 8.53
CA MET A 207 19.09 -13.62 7.11
C MET A 207 18.54 -14.87 6.41
N ASN A 208 19.13 -16.05 6.67
CA ASN A 208 18.65 -17.30 6.10
C ASN A 208 17.35 -17.79 6.75
N ASP A 209 17.14 -17.50 8.05
CA ASP A 209 15.86 -17.72 8.72
C ASP A 209 14.77 -16.87 8.06
N ARG A 210 15.05 -15.57 7.84
CA ARG A 210 14.14 -14.66 7.14
C ARG A 210 13.89 -15.09 5.69
N ALA A 211 14.91 -15.58 4.98
CA ALA A 211 14.72 -16.14 3.64
C ALA A 211 13.76 -17.34 3.66
N ARG A 212 13.86 -18.23 4.65
CA ARG A 212 12.94 -19.35 4.85
C ARG A 212 11.52 -18.90 5.22
N GLU A 213 11.37 -17.89 6.08
CA GLU A 213 10.08 -17.29 6.42
C GLU A 213 9.35 -16.71 5.20
N LEU A 214 10.12 -16.15 4.25
CA LEU A 214 9.61 -15.64 2.98
C LEU A 214 9.36 -16.74 1.93
N GLY A 215 9.58 -18.01 2.28
CA GLY A 215 9.39 -19.16 1.38
C GLY A 215 10.50 -19.33 0.33
N LEU A 216 11.66 -18.70 0.52
CA LEU A 216 12.78 -18.71 -0.43
C LEU A 216 13.64 -19.95 -0.26
N SER A 217 13.09 -21.10 -0.66
CA SER A 217 13.72 -22.42 -0.54
C SER A 217 15.06 -22.59 -1.26
N SER A 218 15.33 -21.76 -2.27
CA SER A 218 16.53 -21.83 -3.11
C SER A 218 17.51 -20.68 -2.84
N THR A 219 17.23 -19.83 -1.85
CA THR A 219 18.06 -18.69 -1.47
C THR A 219 18.95 -19.04 -0.29
N ILE A 220 20.26 -18.88 -0.46
CA ILE A 220 21.28 -19.15 0.56
C ILE A 220 22.15 -17.90 0.66
N LEU A 221 22.35 -17.38 1.87
CA LEU A 221 23.13 -16.18 2.10
C LEU A 221 24.32 -16.49 3.00
N THR A 222 25.50 -16.02 2.63
CA THR A 222 26.75 -16.17 3.38
C THR A 222 27.27 -14.85 3.94
N GLY A 223 26.61 -13.72 3.63
CA GLY A 223 26.90 -12.43 4.23
C GLY A 223 25.92 -11.31 3.82
N PRO A 224 26.03 -10.14 4.47
CA PRO A 224 25.05 -9.07 4.34
C PRO A 224 25.19 -8.23 3.06
N THR A 225 26.30 -8.33 2.34
CA THR A 225 26.63 -7.40 1.26
C THR A 225 26.33 -7.97 -0.13
N GLY A 226 26.28 -9.29 -0.28
CA GLY A 226 26.10 -9.94 -1.57
C GLY A 226 27.41 -10.19 -2.33
N VAL A 227 28.56 -9.71 -1.84
CA VAL A 227 29.87 -10.00 -2.46
C VAL A 227 30.54 -11.25 -1.89
N GLU A 228 30.02 -11.78 -0.79
CA GLU A 228 30.51 -13.00 -0.17
C GLU A 228 30.28 -14.19 -1.11
N SER A 229 31.29 -15.06 -1.20
CA SER A 229 31.18 -16.29 -1.99
C SER A 229 30.09 -17.18 -1.40
N GLY A 230 29.23 -17.75 -2.25
CA GLY A 230 28.21 -18.71 -1.83
C GLY A 230 26.81 -18.14 -1.60
N ASN A 231 26.62 -16.82 -1.73
CA ASN A 231 25.28 -16.23 -1.87
C ASN A 231 24.63 -16.82 -3.13
N LEU A 232 23.46 -17.45 -3.01
CA LEU A 232 22.71 -18.05 -4.11
C LEU A 232 21.24 -17.62 -4.02
N THR A 233 20.61 -17.37 -5.17
CA THR A 233 19.17 -17.15 -5.28
C THR A 233 18.69 -17.50 -6.69
N THR A 234 17.40 -17.37 -6.96
CA THR A 234 16.81 -17.56 -8.29
C THR A 234 16.09 -16.28 -8.73
N ALA A 235 15.86 -16.10 -10.04
CA ALA A 235 15.13 -14.91 -10.52
C ALA A 235 13.71 -14.84 -9.92
N ARG A 236 13.04 -15.99 -9.74
CA ARG A 236 11.72 -16.04 -9.08
C ARG A 236 11.77 -15.56 -7.63
N GLU A 237 12.74 -16.06 -6.86
CA GLU A 237 12.87 -15.70 -5.44
C GLU A 237 13.36 -14.26 -5.28
N ALA A 238 14.23 -13.77 -6.16
CA ALA A 238 14.60 -12.35 -6.21
C ALA A 238 13.37 -11.45 -6.38
N ALA A 239 12.45 -11.80 -7.29
CA ALA A 239 11.19 -11.08 -7.47
C ALA A 239 10.33 -11.08 -6.20
N ALA A 240 10.21 -12.22 -5.51
CA ALA A 240 9.49 -12.32 -4.25
C ALA A 240 10.11 -11.44 -3.15
N VAL A 241 11.44 -11.38 -3.07
CA VAL A 241 12.16 -10.52 -2.13
C VAL A 241 11.92 -9.04 -2.44
N LEU A 242 11.97 -8.61 -3.71
CA LEU A 242 11.70 -7.22 -4.03
C LEU A 242 10.26 -6.83 -3.70
N ILE A 243 9.32 -7.72 -3.99
CA ILE A 243 7.91 -7.54 -3.63
C ILE A 243 7.75 -7.25 -2.13
N GLU A 244 8.41 -8.03 -1.29
CA GLU A 244 8.39 -7.86 0.16
C GLU A 244 9.12 -6.58 0.58
N ALA A 245 10.28 -6.30 -0.01
CA ALA A 245 11.10 -5.12 0.27
C ALA A 245 10.35 -3.81 -0.08
N MET A 246 9.64 -3.79 -1.19
CA MET A 246 8.81 -2.67 -1.62
C MET A 246 7.55 -2.51 -0.75
N GLY A 247 7.19 -3.54 0.03
CA GLY A 247 6.11 -3.54 1.01
C GLY A 247 6.47 -2.95 2.38
N ARG A 248 7.67 -2.36 2.50
CA ARG A 248 8.26 -1.89 3.76
C ARG A 248 8.77 -0.47 3.58
N ASP A 249 8.13 0.48 4.24
CA ASP A 249 8.29 1.90 3.94
C ASP A 249 9.76 2.40 3.92
N PRO A 250 10.63 2.13 4.92
CA PRO A 250 12.01 2.62 4.90
C PRO A 250 12.85 2.03 3.76
N ILE A 251 12.57 0.77 3.40
CA ILE A 251 13.25 0.05 2.32
C ILE A 251 12.74 0.55 0.97
N ARG A 252 11.42 0.68 0.82
CA ARG A 252 10.76 1.24 -0.36
C ARG A 252 11.30 2.64 -0.66
N ARG A 253 11.30 3.56 0.32
CA ARG A 253 11.82 4.93 0.13
C ARG A 253 13.28 4.94 -0.32
N ALA A 254 14.12 4.04 0.21
CA ALA A 254 15.51 3.93 -0.21
C ALA A 254 15.68 3.36 -1.64
N LEU A 255 14.88 2.35 -2.01
CA LEU A 255 14.88 1.77 -3.36
C LEU A 255 14.30 2.73 -4.42
N SER A 256 13.36 3.58 -4.04
CA SER A 256 12.71 4.59 -4.88
C SER A 256 13.47 5.91 -4.99
N SER A 257 14.43 6.16 -4.09
CA SER A 257 15.22 7.38 -4.14
C SER A 257 16.25 7.31 -5.27
N SER A 258 16.22 8.29 -6.17
CA SER A 258 17.22 8.42 -7.24
C SER A 258 18.57 8.91 -6.71
N LYS A 259 18.55 9.72 -5.63
CA LYS A 259 19.73 10.28 -4.97
C LYS A 259 19.40 10.72 -3.54
N ARG A 260 20.33 10.57 -2.61
CA ARG A 260 20.24 11.12 -1.24
C ARG A 260 21.61 11.58 -0.75
N THR A 261 21.63 12.50 0.19
CA THR A 261 22.84 12.83 0.95
C THR A 261 22.85 12.01 2.24
N VAL A 262 23.90 11.23 2.46
CA VAL A 262 24.08 10.39 3.65
C VAL A 262 25.45 10.70 4.25
N ALA A 263 25.50 11.10 5.53
CA ALA A 263 26.73 11.50 6.21
C ALA A 263 27.60 12.50 5.40
N GLY A 264 26.96 13.45 4.70
CA GLY A 264 27.63 14.44 3.84
C GLY A 264 28.04 13.94 2.45
N MET A 265 27.83 12.65 2.15
CA MET A 265 28.14 12.04 0.85
C MET A 265 26.89 11.94 -0.02
N ASN A 266 27.02 12.31 -1.28
CA ASN A 266 25.95 12.13 -2.26
C ASN A 266 25.94 10.68 -2.76
N VAL A 267 24.92 9.91 -2.38
CA VAL A 267 24.68 8.56 -2.92
C VAL A 267 23.66 8.63 -4.04
N THR A 268 23.96 8.00 -5.18
CA THR A 268 23.08 7.94 -6.36
C THR A 268 22.63 6.50 -6.56
N ASN A 269 21.37 6.31 -6.95
CA ASN A 269 20.83 4.98 -7.18
C ASN A 269 21.55 4.27 -8.33
N SER A 270 21.97 3.03 -8.07
CA SER A 270 22.61 2.18 -9.09
C SER A 270 21.68 1.73 -10.24
N ASN A 271 20.36 1.82 -10.04
CA ASN A 271 19.34 1.48 -11.03
C ASN A 271 19.14 2.61 -12.04
N GLU A 272 19.73 2.46 -13.22
CA GLU A 272 19.65 3.50 -14.27
C GLU A 272 18.24 3.63 -14.87
N LEU A 273 17.40 2.60 -14.73
CA LEU A 273 16.00 2.71 -15.14
C LEU A 273 15.22 3.70 -14.28
N LEU A 274 15.67 3.94 -13.04
CA LEU A 274 15.11 4.95 -12.14
C LEU A 274 15.74 6.33 -12.36
N THR A 275 17.04 6.39 -12.65
CA THR A 275 17.77 7.67 -12.70
C THR A 275 17.79 8.31 -14.09
N ASP A 276 17.56 7.57 -15.17
CA ASP A 276 17.46 8.13 -16.52
C ASP A 276 16.01 8.53 -16.83
N PRO A 277 15.67 9.83 -16.83
CA PRO A 277 14.32 10.29 -17.12
C PRO A 277 13.91 10.08 -18.60
N ASN A 278 14.85 9.77 -19.50
CA ASN A 278 14.59 9.68 -20.94
C ASN A 278 14.27 8.26 -21.43
N ASN A 279 14.34 7.25 -20.55
CA ASN A 279 14.14 5.87 -20.95
C ASN A 279 12.66 5.54 -21.30
N GLY A 280 11.72 6.44 -20.99
CA GLY A 280 10.29 6.26 -21.28
C GLY A 280 9.64 5.13 -20.49
N LEU A 281 10.16 4.82 -19.31
CA LEU A 281 9.65 3.84 -18.37
C LEU A 281 9.41 4.52 -17.03
N TYR A 282 8.44 4.02 -16.27
CA TYR A 282 8.25 4.44 -14.90
C TYR A 282 8.73 3.31 -13.98
N VAL A 283 9.71 3.57 -13.12
CA VAL A 283 10.27 2.60 -12.20
C VAL A 283 10.07 3.08 -10.78
N TYR A 284 9.42 2.26 -9.94
CA TYR A 284 9.23 2.58 -8.54
C TYR A 284 10.48 2.33 -7.72
N GLY A 285 11.27 1.33 -8.06
CA GLY A 285 12.45 0.97 -7.30
C GLY A 285 12.98 -0.39 -7.74
N GLY A 286 14.14 -0.75 -7.21
CA GLY A 286 14.77 -2.02 -7.53
C GLY A 286 16.20 -2.07 -7.04
N LYS A 287 16.83 -3.22 -7.19
CA LYS A 287 18.22 -3.42 -6.81
C LYS A 287 19.02 -4.02 -7.95
N VAL A 288 20.16 -3.40 -8.23
CA VAL A 288 21.17 -3.89 -9.16
C VAL A 288 22.27 -4.60 -8.38
N GLY A 289 22.74 -5.71 -8.92
CA GLY A 289 23.89 -6.47 -8.42
C GLY A 289 24.87 -6.79 -9.56
N TYR A 290 26.14 -6.90 -9.21
CA TYR A 290 27.18 -7.35 -10.14
C TYR A 290 28.17 -8.23 -9.41
N LEU A 291 28.47 -9.38 -10.00
CA LEU A 291 29.61 -10.21 -9.62
C LEU A 291 30.31 -10.69 -10.88
N ARG A 292 31.64 -10.70 -10.85
CA ARG A 292 32.44 -11.12 -12.01
C ARG A 292 32.12 -12.55 -12.47
N SER A 293 31.75 -13.43 -11.53
CA SER A 293 31.46 -14.84 -11.79
C SER A 293 30.09 -15.10 -12.42
N SER A 294 29.13 -14.19 -12.24
CA SER A 294 27.72 -14.41 -12.60
C SER A 294 27.12 -13.26 -13.42
N GLY A 295 27.90 -12.25 -13.79
CA GLY A 295 27.41 -11.10 -14.54
C GLY A 295 26.55 -10.13 -13.72
N TRP A 296 25.70 -9.41 -14.42
CA TRP A 296 24.79 -8.41 -13.87
C TRP A 296 23.42 -9.00 -13.55
N HIS A 297 22.84 -8.51 -12.45
CA HIS A 297 21.53 -8.91 -11.94
C HIS A 297 20.69 -7.69 -11.63
N LEU A 298 19.38 -7.80 -11.84
CA LEU A 298 18.42 -6.76 -11.57
C LEU A 298 17.14 -7.39 -11.04
N VAL A 299 16.60 -6.81 -9.99
CA VAL A 299 15.19 -6.95 -9.66
C VAL A 299 14.57 -5.56 -9.61
N VAL A 300 13.47 -5.35 -10.32
CA VAL A 300 12.85 -4.02 -10.49
C VAL A 300 11.32 -4.09 -10.45
N ASP A 301 10.73 -3.09 -9.80
CA ASP A 301 9.30 -2.79 -9.84
C ASP A 301 9.07 -1.69 -10.88
N MET A 302 8.41 -2.07 -11.96
CA MET A 302 8.23 -1.25 -13.15
C MET A 302 6.75 -1.07 -13.44
N ARG A 303 6.36 0.16 -13.79
CA ARG A 303 4.97 0.52 -14.05
C ARG A 303 4.75 0.94 -15.49
N GLU A 304 3.58 0.59 -16.02
CA GLU A 304 3.11 1.11 -17.30
C GLU A 304 2.88 2.64 -17.22
N LEU A 305 3.30 3.40 -18.24
CA LEU A 305 3.11 4.86 -18.28
C LEU A 305 1.63 5.29 -18.18
N SER A 306 0.68 4.49 -18.67
CA SER A 306 -0.78 4.70 -18.52
C SER A 306 -1.30 4.35 -17.12
N GLY A 307 -0.46 3.84 -16.23
CA GLY A 307 -0.60 4.05 -14.81
C GLY A 307 -1.58 3.14 -14.07
N GLN A 308 -1.82 1.92 -14.51
CA GLN A 308 -2.64 0.96 -13.75
C GLN A 308 -1.95 -0.37 -13.47
N LYS A 309 -0.75 -0.60 -14.02
CA LYS A 309 -0.15 -1.93 -14.08
C LYS A 309 1.27 -1.88 -13.58
N ARG A 310 1.60 -2.76 -12.64
CA ARG A 310 2.93 -2.91 -12.07
C ARG A 310 3.46 -4.31 -12.38
N LEU A 311 4.73 -4.37 -12.75
CA LEU A 311 5.45 -5.59 -13.04
C LEU A 311 6.62 -5.69 -12.08
N VAL A 312 6.81 -6.88 -11.51
CA VAL A 312 8.12 -7.24 -10.98
C VAL A 312 8.89 -7.96 -12.08
N ILE A 313 10.09 -7.47 -12.40
CA ILE A 313 10.99 -8.06 -13.37
C ILE A 313 12.29 -8.42 -12.64
N ALA A 314 12.66 -9.70 -12.66
CA ALA A 314 13.93 -10.19 -12.16
C ALA A 314 14.75 -10.80 -13.30
N LEU A 315 15.99 -10.35 -13.43
CA LEU A 315 16.94 -10.74 -14.45
C LEU A 315 18.25 -11.15 -13.80
N SER A 316 18.82 -12.26 -14.26
CA SER A 316 20.12 -12.72 -13.80
C SER A 316 21.02 -13.06 -14.98
N GLY A 317 22.33 -12.83 -14.81
CA GLY A 317 23.34 -13.28 -15.76
C GLY A 317 23.52 -12.42 -16.99
N ALA A 318 23.12 -11.15 -16.98
CA ALA A 318 23.35 -10.27 -18.11
C ALA A 318 24.86 -9.98 -18.29
N PRO A 319 25.41 -10.01 -19.52
CA PRO A 319 26.84 -9.87 -19.77
C PRO A 319 27.35 -8.44 -19.52
N THR A 320 26.49 -7.43 -19.70
CA THR A 320 26.80 -6.02 -19.43
C THR A 320 25.63 -5.33 -18.73
N LYS A 321 25.90 -4.17 -18.12
CA LYS A 321 24.90 -3.37 -17.42
C LYS A 321 23.86 -2.80 -18.40
N GLU A 322 24.33 -2.41 -19.58
CA GLU A 322 23.49 -1.88 -20.66
C GLU A 322 22.54 -2.96 -21.17
N ALA A 323 23.02 -4.21 -21.33
CA ALA A 323 22.18 -5.34 -21.72
C ALA A 323 21.11 -5.64 -20.65
N LEU A 324 21.48 -5.60 -19.37
CA LEU A 324 20.55 -5.81 -18.25
C LEU A 324 19.36 -4.85 -18.30
N PHE A 325 19.62 -3.55 -18.44
CA PHE A 325 18.56 -2.54 -18.47
C PHE A 325 17.78 -2.55 -19.78
N ALA A 326 18.45 -2.82 -20.91
CA ALA A 326 17.79 -2.99 -22.20
C ALA A 326 16.82 -4.20 -22.19
N ASP A 327 17.21 -5.30 -21.55
CA ASP A 327 16.37 -6.49 -21.38
C ASP A 327 15.12 -6.19 -20.54
N ALA A 328 15.29 -5.54 -19.39
CA ALA A 328 14.17 -5.14 -18.53
C ALA A 328 13.19 -4.21 -19.25
N ALA A 329 13.72 -3.20 -19.96
CA ALA A 329 12.94 -2.29 -20.78
C ALA A 329 12.17 -3.01 -21.90
N LYS A 330 12.82 -3.96 -22.58
CA LYS A 330 12.23 -4.76 -23.66
C LYS A 330 11.09 -5.63 -23.13
N LEU A 331 11.30 -6.30 -22.00
CA LEU A 331 10.30 -7.15 -21.34
C LEU A 331 9.09 -6.33 -20.89
N GLY A 332 9.29 -5.22 -20.18
CA GLY A 332 8.19 -4.35 -19.75
C GLY A 332 7.32 -3.87 -20.91
N ARG A 333 7.94 -3.29 -21.96
CA ARG A 333 7.23 -2.85 -23.17
C ARG A 333 6.50 -3.97 -23.86
N TRP A 334 7.12 -5.14 -23.99
CA TRP A 334 6.49 -6.28 -24.63
C TRP A 334 5.28 -6.76 -23.84
N VAL A 335 5.38 -6.86 -22.51
CA VAL A 335 4.26 -7.26 -21.66
C VAL A 335 3.09 -6.28 -21.81
N TRP A 336 3.32 -4.97 -21.71
CA TRP A 336 2.26 -3.98 -21.87
C TRP A 336 1.62 -3.98 -23.27
N SER A 337 2.38 -4.36 -24.31
CA SER A 337 1.85 -4.48 -25.68
C SER A 337 1.04 -5.76 -25.91
N ASN A 338 1.24 -6.81 -25.10
CA ASN A 338 0.69 -8.14 -25.35
C ASN A 338 -0.26 -8.66 -24.25
N TYR A 339 -0.42 -7.94 -23.14
CA TYR A 339 -1.31 -8.26 -22.04
C TYR A 339 -2.30 -7.14 -21.75
N LYS A 340 -3.53 -7.52 -21.39
CA LYS A 340 -4.59 -6.65 -20.92
C LYS A 340 -5.00 -7.08 -19.52
N TRP A 341 -5.27 -6.11 -18.66
CA TRP A 341 -5.71 -6.39 -17.30
C TRP A 341 -7.22 -6.42 -17.32
N GLN A 342 -7.78 -7.54 -16.91
CA GLN A 342 -9.21 -7.75 -16.92
C GLN A 342 -9.65 -8.17 -15.52
N VAL A 343 -10.86 -7.75 -15.17
CA VAL A 343 -11.57 -8.29 -14.02
C VAL A 343 -11.76 -9.78 -14.29
N SER A 344 -11.14 -10.61 -13.45
CA SER A 344 -11.39 -12.04 -13.51
C SER A 344 -12.53 -12.38 -12.57
N SER A 345 -13.62 -12.93 -13.11
CA SER A 345 -14.60 -13.69 -12.32
C SER A 345 -14.13 -15.12 -12.05
N ASP A 346 -13.09 -15.58 -12.78
CA ASP A 346 -12.40 -16.83 -12.58
C ASP A 346 -11.22 -16.65 -11.62
N THR A 347 -11.38 -17.09 -10.38
CA THR A 347 -10.24 -17.53 -9.56
C THR A 347 -10.01 -19.05 -9.66
N THR A 348 -10.67 -19.73 -10.61
CA THR A 348 -10.38 -21.13 -10.91
C THR A 348 -9.40 -21.26 -12.07
N SER A 349 -8.12 -21.02 -11.78
CA SER A 349 -7.08 -21.95 -12.22
C SER A 349 -6.44 -22.53 -10.96
N ASN A 350 -6.89 -23.73 -10.60
CA ASN A 350 -6.45 -24.49 -9.44
C ASN A 350 -4.93 -24.68 -9.43
N LEU A 351 -4.31 -24.32 -8.31
CA LEU A 351 -3.60 -25.30 -7.51
C LEU A 351 -4.39 -25.49 -6.20
N THR A 352 -5.39 -26.35 -6.39
CA THR A 352 -6.17 -27.18 -5.44
C THR A 352 -7.15 -26.51 -4.47
N ASP A 353 -8.37 -26.31 -4.97
CA ASP A 353 -9.65 -26.91 -4.56
C ASP A 353 -10.17 -26.79 -3.10
N ALA A 354 -11.33 -26.10 -3.05
CA ALA A 354 -12.53 -26.29 -2.23
C ALA A 354 -12.70 -25.56 -0.87
N ALA A 355 -13.44 -24.45 -0.92
CA ALA A 355 -14.32 -23.89 0.14
C ALA A 355 -15.72 -24.57 0.07
N PRO A 356 -16.79 -24.25 0.88
CA PRO A 356 -16.97 -23.42 2.08
C PRO A 356 -17.89 -24.05 3.19
N VAL A 357 -18.21 -23.34 4.29
CA VAL A 357 -19.56 -23.11 4.91
C VAL A 357 -19.44 -22.53 6.35
N ILE A 358 -20.32 -21.56 6.67
CA ILE A 358 -20.42 -20.74 7.90
C ILE A 358 -21.39 -21.35 8.95
N SER A 359 -21.17 -20.99 10.23
CA SER A 359 -22.11 -20.83 11.38
C SER A 359 -21.84 -21.78 12.56
N SER A 360 -21.92 -21.43 13.85
CA SER A 360 -22.23 -20.19 14.58
C SER A 360 -21.85 -20.37 16.07
N GLY A 361 -21.51 -19.28 16.79
CA GLY A 361 -21.69 -19.21 18.25
C GLY A 361 -20.70 -18.36 19.05
N GLY A 362 -20.99 -17.06 19.24
CA GLY A 362 -20.44 -16.23 20.34
C GLY A 362 -20.11 -14.76 19.97
N ARG A 363 -20.90 -13.78 20.44
CA ARG A 363 -20.76 -12.30 20.19
C ARG A 363 -20.14 -11.57 21.40
N PRO A 364 -19.66 -10.32 21.28
CA PRO A 364 -18.88 -9.71 20.18
C PRO A 364 -17.65 -8.88 20.67
N LEU A 365 -16.53 -8.95 19.94
CA LEU A 365 -15.66 -7.78 19.74
C LEU A 365 -16.47 -6.76 18.93
N VAL A 366 -16.39 -5.47 19.26
CA VAL A 366 -17.15 -4.39 18.59
C VAL A 366 -17.20 -4.64 17.08
N GLN A 367 -18.38 -5.01 16.57
CA GLN A 367 -18.58 -5.24 15.15
C GLN A 367 -18.61 -3.88 14.46
N SER A 368 -17.43 -3.37 14.14
CA SER A 368 -17.33 -2.30 13.17
C SER A 368 -17.77 -2.84 11.81
N THR A 369 -18.70 -2.15 11.16
CA THR A 369 -19.11 -2.40 9.77
C THR A 369 -18.21 -1.65 8.78
N ASP A 370 -17.10 -1.07 9.25
CA ASP A 370 -16.15 -0.35 8.43
C ASP A 370 -15.46 -1.33 7.44
N PRO A 371 -15.70 -1.18 6.12
CA PRO A 371 -15.15 -2.08 5.11
C PRO A 371 -13.62 -2.11 5.13
N SER A 372 -12.97 -1.00 5.47
CA SER A 372 -11.52 -0.87 5.51
C SER A 372 -10.93 -1.60 6.71
N LEU A 373 -11.58 -1.55 7.88
CA LEU A 373 -11.18 -2.38 9.03
C LEU A 373 -11.40 -3.87 8.73
N LEU A 374 -12.49 -4.24 8.09
CA LEU A 374 -12.79 -5.63 7.71
C LEU A 374 -11.74 -6.18 6.73
N GLU A 375 -11.37 -5.39 5.73
CA GLU A 375 -10.32 -5.72 4.76
C GLU A 375 -8.94 -5.79 5.44
N ALA A 376 -8.59 -4.79 6.26
CA ALA A 376 -7.36 -4.78 7.05
C ALA A 376 -7.27 -5.96 8.01
N ARG A 377 -8.38 -6.37 8.65
CA ARG A 377 -8.47 -7.57 9.48
C ARG A 377 -8.33 -8.86 8.67
N GLY A 378 -8.77 -8.87 7.42
CA GLY A 378 -8.51 -9.95 6.47
C GLY A 378 -7.02 -10.10 6.17
N PHE A 379 -6.33 -8.97 5.90
CA PHE A 379 -4.88 -8.95 5.75
C PHE A 379 -4.15 -9.36 7.03
N LEU A 380 -4.61 -8.86 8.19
CA LEU A 380 -4.04 -9.19 9.50
C LEU A 380 -4.17 -10.68 9.82
N ARG A 381 -5.33 -11.29 9.51
CA ARG A 381 -5.53 -12.73 9.64
C ARG A 381 -4.60 -13.51 8.71
N THR A 382 -4.44 -13.05 7.47
CA THR A 382 -3.50 -13.66 6.53
C THR A 382 -2.05 -13.61 7.03
N ILE A 383 -1.66 -12.51 7.69
CA ILE A 383 -0.33 -12.35 8.30
C ILE A 383 -0.19 -13.25 9.53
N TYR A 384 -1.17 -13.26 10.42
CA TYR A 384 -1.23 -14.15 11.58
C TYR A 384 -1.11 -15.63 11.15
N ASP A 385 -1.81 -16.03 10.08
CA ASP A 385 -1.78 -17.40 9.58
C ASP A 385 -0.42 -17.80 8.98
N LYS A 386 0.44 -16.83 8.63
CA LYS A 386 1.79 -17.07 8.10
C LYS A 386 2.88 -16.92 9.15
N ARG A 387 2.65 -16.15 10.20
CA ARG A 387 3.64 -15.84 11.25
C ARG A 387 3.55 -16.79 12.43
N GLY A 388 4.51 -17.70 12.52
CA GLY A 388 4.61 -18.67 13.61
C GLY A 388 4.73 -18.00 14.98
N ASP A 389 5.44 -16.89 15.08
CA ASP A 389 5.57 -16.10 16.30
C ASP A 389 4.23 -15.50 16.76
N LEU A 390 3.46 -14.87 15.87
CA LEU A 390 2.13 -14.34 16.21
C LEU A 390 1.17 -15.45 16.66
N LYS A 391 1.24 -16.65 16.06
CA LYS A 391 0.46 -17.82 16.50
C LYS A 391 0.84 -18.34 17.87
N THR A 392 2.08 -18.12 18.30
CA THR A 392 2.52 -18.46 19.66
C THR A 392 2.16 -17.38 20.69
N LEU A 393 1.91 -16.16 20.23
CA LEU A 393 1.66 -15.00 21.07
C LEU A 393 0.16 -14.70 21.24
N PHE A 394 -0.64 -14.87 20.18
CA PHE A 394 -2.06 -14.49 20.16
C PHE A 394 -2.93 -15.67 19.75
N ASP A 395 -4.13 -15.75 20.32
CA ASP A 395 -5.11 -16.78 20.02
C ASP A 395 -5.79 -16.52 18.66
N VAL A 396 -6.02 -17.57 17.88
CA VAL A 396 -6.50 -17.46 16.49
C VAL A 396 -7.96 -17.00 16.40
N GLU A 397 -8.76 -17.24 17.42
CA GLU A 397 -10.19 -16.90 17.38
C GLU A 397 -10.46 -15.55 18.04
N THR A 398 -9.77 -15.27 19.14
CA THR A 398 -10.01 -14.10 19.99
C THR A 398 -9.00 -12.98 19.81
N TRP A 399 -7.88 -13.25 19.14
CA TRP A 399 -6.76 -12.32 18.93
C TRP A 399 -6.12 -11.80 20.22
N ARG A 400 -6.47 -12.39 21.36
CA ARG A 400 -5.91 -12.03 22.67
C ARG A 400 -4.60 -12.77 22.91
N PRO A 401 -3.71 -12.22 23.74
CA PRO A 401 -2.51 -12.92 24.16
C PRO A 401 -2.81 -14.31 24.72
N ILE A 402 -2.11 -15.34 24.24
CA ILE A 402 -2.12 -16.70 24.81
C ILE A 402 -1.37 -16.70 26.15
N HIS A 403 -0.28 -15.91 26.23
CA HIS A 403 0.52 -15.69 27.42
C HIS A 403 0.84 -14.20 27.57
N SER A 404 0.20 -13.51 28.53
CA SER A 404 0.35 -12.06 28.74
C SER A 404 1.80 -11.62 29.03
N GLU A 405 2.61 -12.49 29.63
CA GLU A 405 4.01 -12.21 29.96
C GLU A 405 4.92 -12.10 28.73
N ARG A 406 4.51 -12.64 27.57
CA ARG A 406 5.30 -12.65 26.32
C ARG A 406 4.91 -11.55 25.34
N THR A 407 3.72 -10.96 25.49
CA THR A 407 3.19 -9.90 24.63
C THR A 407 3.40 -8.51 25.21
N GLY A 408 3.90 -8.39 26.45
CA GLY A 408 4.01 -7.10 27.14
C GLY A 408 2.66 -6.39 27.23
N ASP A 409 2.66 -5.08 26.93
CA ASP A 409 1.46 -4.23 26.99
C ASP A 409 0.54 -4.35 25.75
N ILE A 410 0.83 -5.27 24.83
CA ILE A 410 0.02 -5.47 23.63
C ILE A 410 -1.28 -6.18 24.00
N ALA A 411 -2.39 -5.46 23.86
CA ALA A 411 -3.70 -5.91 24.34
C ALA A 411 -4.30 -7.04 23.49
N ASN A 412 -4.04 -7.03 22.18
CA ASN A 412 -4.51 -8.01 21.20
C ASN A 412 -3.77 -7.83 19.85
N LEU A 413 -4.08 -8.66 18.87
CA LEU A 413 -3.46 -8.64 17.56
C LEU A 413 -3.75 -7.36 16.76
N ASP A 414 -4.92 -6.72 16.93
CA ASP A 414 -5.18 -5.40 16.31
C ASP A 414 -4.24 -4.34 16.90
N ASP A 415 -4.01 -4.35 18.22
CA ASP A 415 -3.08 -3.44 18.90
C ASP A 415 -1.63 -3.69 18.45
N TRP A 416 -1.25 -4.96 18.22
CA TRP A 416 0.02 -5.29 17.57
C TRP A 416 0.10 -4.69 16.15
N ALA A 417 -0.98 -4.80 15.37
CA ALA A 417 -1.02 -4.26 14.01
C ALA A 417 -0.94 -2.72 13.99
N VAL A 418 -1.61 -2.06 14.94
CA VAL A 418 -1.55 -0.60 15.15
C VAL A 418 -0.16 -0.13 15.54
N ARG A 419 0.57 -0.87 16.36
CA ARG A 419 1.88 -0.41 16.86
C ARG A 419 3.04 -0.84 15.98
N PHE A 420 2.92 -2.01 15.34
CA PHE A 420 4.03 -2.69 14.68
C PHE A 420 3.65 -3.23 13.31
N GLY A 421 2.51 -3.92 13.19
CA GLY A 421 2.15 -4.62 11.95
C GLY A 421 1.99 -3.72 10.72
N HIS A 422 1.47 -2.49 10.84
CA HIS A 422 1.38 -1.54 9.71
C HIS A 422 2.72 -1.00 9.23
N LEU A 423 3.73 -0.96 10.11
CA LEU A 423 5.10 -0.58 9.74
C LEU A 423 5.82 -1.75 9.06
N GLU A 424 5.40 -2.97 9.36
CA GLU A 424 5.99 -4.19 8.84
C GLU A 424 5.34 -4.69 7.54
N TYR A 425 4.07 -4.38 7.31
CA TYR A 425 3.27 -4.87 6.19
C TYR A 425 2.43 -3.75 5.58
N ASP A 426 2.73 -3.35 4.33
CA ASP A 426 1.93 -2.37 3.59
C ASP A 426 0.45 -2.78 3.47
N SER A 427 0.10 -4.07 3.45
CA SER A 427 -1.31 -4.51 3.46
C SER A 427 -2.04 -4.14 4.76
N LEU A 428 -1.30 -3.81 5.81
CA LEU A 428 -1.81 -3.31 7.08
C LEU A 428 -1.70 -1.78 7.20
N TRP A 429 -1.38 -1.05 6.11
CA TRP A 429 -1.23 0.42 6.13
C TRP A 429 -2.38 1.13 6.86
N TRP A 430 -3.61 0.59 6.73
CA TRP A 430 -4.79 1.12 7.39
C TRP A 430 -4.60 1.17 8.92
N TYR A 431 -4.00 0.16 9.56
CA TYR A 431 -3.70 0.17 11.00
C TYR A 431 -2.74 1.29 11.44
N GLY A 432 -1.97 1.86 10.51
CA GLY A 432 -1.09 3.00 10.75
C GLY A 432 -1.80 4.34 10.76
N THR A 433 -3.01 4.39 10.20
CA THR A 433 -3.80 5.62 10.11
C THR A 433 -4.27 6.08 11.49
N ALA A 434 -4.38 7.40 11.67
CA ALA A 434 -4.97 7.99 12.87
C ALA A 434 -6.40 7.45 13.11
N GLN A 435 -7.14 7.19 12.03
CA GLN A 435 -8.48 6.63 12.08
C GLN A 435 -8.50 5.21 12.67
N ALA A 436 -7.62 4.32 12.22
CA ALA A 436 -7.53 2.96 12.77
C ALA A 436 -7.12 2.97 14.23
N LYS A 437 -6.13 3.81 14.60
CA LYS A 437 -5.67 4.02 15.98
C LYS A 437 -6.84 4.42 16.89
N ARG A 438 -7.67 5.39 16.47
CA ARG A 438 -8.85 5.86 17.22
C ARG A 438 -9.97 4.81 17.28
N LEU A 439 -10.30 4.17 16.15
CA LEU A 439 -11.34 3.15 16.08
C LEU A 439 -11.03 1.96 16.99
N LEU A 440 -9.77 1.53 17.01
CA LEU A 440 -9.30 0.39 17.81
C LEU A 440 -9.09 0.76 19.29
N ALA A 441 -8.84 2.04 19.60
CA ALA A 441 -8.84 2.58 20.97
C ALA A 441 -10.26 2.71 21.57
N GLY A 442 -11.31 2.49 20.78
CA GLY A 442 -12.70 2.57 21.25
C GLY A 442 -13.27 3.99 21.28
N ASP A 443 -12.66 4.95 20.56
CA ASP A 443 -13.21 6.28 20.37
C ASP A 443 -14.40 6.23 19.39
N ILE A 444 -15.59 6.04 19.96
CA ILE A 444 -16.88 5.90 19.23
C ILE A 444 -17.30 7.20 18.51
N SER A 445 -16.59 8.32 18.70
CA SER A 445 -16.80 9.55 17.92
C SER A 445 -16.49 9.40 16.42
N VAL A 446 -15.83 8.31 16.01
CA VAL A 446 -15.47 7.99 14.61
C VAL A 446 -16.62 7.33 13.82
N ILE A 447 -17.76 7.00 14.45
CA ILE A 447 -18.92 6.38 13.75
C ILE A 447 -19.82 7.44 13.10
N ALA A 448 -19.26 8.35 12.30
CA ALA A 448 -20.03 9.02 11.27
C ALA A 448 -19.74 8.31 9.95
N SER A 449 -20.58 7.33 9.59
CA SER A 449 -20.47 6.56 8.33
C SER A 449 -20.78 7.40 7.08
N SER A 450 -20.82 8.73 7.18
CA SER A 450 -21.14 9.66 6.11
C SER A 450 -20.61 11.06 6.43
N PRO A 451 -19.97 11.75 5.47
CA PRO A 451 -19.46 13.10 5.69
C PRO A 451 -20.58 14.08 6.05
N ARG A 452 -20.40 14.86 7.13
CA ARG A 452 -21.42 15.79 7.63
C ARG A 452 -21.80 16.84 6.59
N ALA A 453 -20.82 17.34 5.84
CA ALA A 453 -21.01 18.33 4.77
C ALA A 453 -22.00 17.89 3.67
N LEU A 454 -22.18 16.59 3.46
CA LEU A 454 -23.06 16.01 2.44
C LEU A 454 -24.48 15.73 2.95
N THR A 455 -24.80 16.09 4.19
CA THR A 455 -26.16 15.96 4.72
C THR A 455 -27.12 16.80 3.89
N ILE A 456 -28.18 16.18 3.35
CA ILE A 456 -29.18 16.85 2.52
C ILE A 456 -29.79 18.03 3.28
N ARG A 457 -29.81 19.19 2.64
CA ARG A 457 -30.39 20.44 3.14
C ARG A 457 -31.63 20.79 2.33
N ASN A 458 -32.68 21.32 2.99
CA ASN A 458 -33.86 21.87 2.32
C ASN A 458 -34.43 21.01 1.19
N SER A 459 -34.89 19.80 1.50
CA SER A 459 -35.35 18.80 0.52
C SER A 459 -36.47 19.29 -0.42
N SER A 460 -37.23 20.32 -0.03
CA SER A 460 -38.25 20.95 -0.87
C SER A 460 -37.68 21.79 -2.01
N LEU A 461 -36.42 22.24 -1.90
CA LEU A 461 -35.70 22.98 -2.94
C LEU A 461 -34.78 22.09 -3.76
N SER A 462 -34.73 20.78 -3.45
CA SER A 462 -33.83 19.86 -4.14
C SER A 462 -34.23 19.70 -5.61
N PRO A 463 -33.25 19.72 -6.53
CA PRO A 463 -33.54 19.51 -7.95
C PRO A 463 -34.16 18.14 -8.20
N VAL A 464 -35.15 18.07 -9.06
CA VAL A 464 -35.88 16.84 -9.40
C VAL A 464 -35.40 16.32 -10.75
N ARG A 465 -35.18 15.01 -10.85
CA ARG A 465 -34.78 14.39 -12.11
C ARG A 465 -35.92 14.51 -13.12
N VAL A 466 -35.61 15.05 -14.30
CA VAL A 466 -36.57 15.22 -15.40
C VAL A 466 -36.92 13.85 -15.99
N SER A 467 -38.19 13.53 -16.13
CA SER A 467 -38.64 12.25 -16.70
C SER A 467 -38.23 12.11 -18.16
N GLY A 468 -37.72 10.94 -18.55
CA GLY A 468 -37.33 10.63 -19.92
C GLY A 468 -35.91 11.07 -20.31
N THR A 469 -35.13 11.65 -19.39
CA THR A 469 -33.70 11.94 -19.62
C THR A 469 -32.88 10.65 -19.56
N ALA A 470 -31.91 10.51 -20.45
CA ALA A 470 -31.02 9.35 -20.47
C ALA A 470 -30.12 9.32 -19.22
N ASP A 471 -29.86 8.12 -18.69
CA ASP A 471 -28.88 7.92 -17.63
C ASP A 471 -27.47 8.32 -18.11
N PHE A 472 -26.62 8.73 -17.18
CA PHE A 472 -25.22 9.01 -17.47
C PHE A 472 -24.53 7.75 -17.99
N ARG A 473 -23.69 7.91 -19.01
CA ARG A 473 -22.92 6.79 -19.57
C ARG A 473 -21.45 7.00 -19.21
N PRO A 474 -20.82 6.10 -18.44
CA PRO A 474 -19.41 6.23 -18.07
C PRO A 474 -18.47 6.42 -19.27
N SER A 475 -18.81 5.86 -20.44
CA SER A 475 -18.04 6.04 -21.69
C SER A 475 -17.98 7.48 -22.22
N LEU A 476 -18.77 8.41 -21.67
CA LEU A 476 -18.76 9.84 -22.03
C LEU A 476 -17.59 10.60 -21.39
N VAL A 477 -16.95 9.99 -20.39
CA VAL A 477 -15.79 10.54 -19.70
C VAL A 477 -14.65 9.54 -19.73
N THR A 478 -13.43 10.02 -19.51
CA THR A 478 -12.24 9.16 -19.36
C THR A 478 -11.88 8.90 -17.90
N ALA A 479 -12.49 9.67 -16.99
CA ALA A 479 -12.30 9.56 -15.55
C ALA A 479 -12.76 8.22 -14.99
N ARG A 480 -12.05 7.76 -13.95
CA ARG A 480 -12.35 6.52 -13.22
C ARG A 480 -13.48 6.70 -12.21
N SER A 481 -13.62 7.90 -11.68
CA SER A 481 -14.70 8.24 -10.73
C SER A 481 -15.22 9.63 -11.03
N VAL A 482 -16.54 9.79 -10.95
CA VAL A 482 -17.22 11.07 -11.10
C VAL A 482 -18.29 11.21 -10.03
N PHE A 483 -18.31 12.35 -9.35
CA PHE A 483 -19.33 12.66 -8.37
C PHE A 483 -19.82 14.09 -8.57
N VAL A 484 -21.15 14.27 -8.65
CA VAL A 484 -21.77 15.58 -8.83
C VAL A 484 -22.86 15.76 -7.79
N ILE A 485 -22.83 16.89 -7.10
CA ILE A 485 -23.88 17.29 -6.16
C ILE A 485 -24.42 18.67 -6.51
N ASP A 486 -25.68 18.89 -6.19
CA ASP A 486 -26.26 20.22 -6.04
C ASP A 486 -25.71 20.86 -4.78
N VAL A 487 -25.02 22.00 -4.92
CA VAL A 487 -24.35 22.64 -3.77
C VAL A 487 -25.36 23.08 -2.69
N PRO A 488 -26.47 23.78 -2.98
CA PRO A 488 -27.32 24.35 -1.93
C PRO A 488 -28.04 23.26 -1.11
N THR A 489 -28.53 22.21 -1.78
CA THR A 489 -29.30 21.15 -1.12
C THR A 489 -28.49 19.91 -0.77
N ARG A 490 -27.22 19.84 -1.20
CA ARG A 490 -26.33 18.67 -1.08
C ARG A 490 -26.89 17.41 -1.75
N LYS A 491 -27.89 17.53 -2.62
CA LYS A 491 -28.47 16.40 -3.33
C LYS A 491 -27.46 15.83 -4.32
N VAL A 492 -27.23 14.52 -4.24
CA VAL A 492 -26.42 13.79 -5.21
C VAL A 492 -27.16 13.76 -6.56
N LEU A 493 -26.50 14.23 -7.60
CA LEU A 493 -27.00 14.25 -8.98
C LEU A 493 -26.39 13.13 -9.81
N LEU A 494 -25.10 12.85 -9.61
CA LEU A 494 -24.33 11.80 -10.27
C LEU A 494 -23.36 11.14 -9.29
N ALA A 495 -23.22 9.82 -9.36
CA ALA A 495 -22.24 9.06 -8.56
C ALA A 495 -21.76 7.83 -9.33
N GLU A 496 -20.68 7.99 -10.09
CA GLU A 496 -20.00 6.91 -10.83
C GLU A 496 -18.71 6.56 -10.08
N ASP A 497 -18.63 5.32 -9.57
CA ASP A 497 -17.50 4.82 -8.75
C ASP A 497 -17.07 5.81 -7.65
N ALA A 498 -18.02 6.52 -7.07
CA ALA A 498 -17.76 7.68 -6.20
C ALA A 498 -17.10 7.32 -4.86
N ASN A 499 -17.14 6.05 -4.46
CA ASN A 499 -16.53 5.51 -3.24
C ASN A 499 -15.20 4.77 -3.50
N ARG A 500 -14.72 4.77 -4.74
CA ARG A 500 -13.46 4.12 -5.10
C ARG A 500 -12.29 4.88 -4.48
N MET A 501 -11.45 4.16 -3.72
CA MET A 501 -10.21 4.70 -3.17
C MET A 501 -9.26 5.13 -4.29
N HIS A 502 -8.71 6.34 -4.17
CA HIS A 502 -7.89 6.93 -5.22
C HIS A 502 -6.86 7.91 -4.64
N PRO A 503 -5.58 7.87 -5.10
CA PRO A 503 -4.60 8.89 -4.76
C PRO A 503 -5.07 10.28 -5.23
N VAL A 504 -5.11 11.26 -4.33
CA VAL A 504 -5.80 12.53 -4.60
C VAL A 504 -4.88 13.63 -5.09
N ALA A 505 -3.58 13.42 -5.06
CA ALA A 505 -2.57 14.38 -5.49
C ALA A 505 -2.79 15.74 -4.80
N SER A 506 -2.57 16.84 -5.52
CA SER A 506 -2.69 18.21 -4.99
C SER A 506 -4.09 18.64 -4.54
N ILE A 507 -5.14 17.81 -4.67
CA ILE A 507 -6.41 18.07 -3.97
C ILE A 507 -6.19 18.07 -2.45
N THR A 508 -5.18 17.33 -1.96
CA THR A 508 -4.65 17.37 -0.57
C THR A 508 -4.53 18.78 -0.03
N LYS A 509 -4.06 19.74 -0.85
CA LYS A 509 -3.77 21.10 -0.43
C LYS A 509 -5.01 21.86 0.07
N LEU A 510 -6.22 21.39 -0.24
CA LEU A 510 -7.45 21.91 0.38
C LEU A 510 -7.47 21.61 1.88
N MET A 511 -7.15 20.37 2.29
CA MET A 511 -7.03 20.03 3.72
C MET A 511 -5.89 20.82 4.38
N THR A 512 -4.74 20.93 3.73
CA THR A 512 -3.62 21.74 4.22
C THR A 512 -4.02 23.19 4.47
N GLY A 513 -4.80 23.78 3.57
CA GLY A 513 -5.32 25.13 3.72
C GLY A 513 -6.31 25.28 4.87
N ILE A 514 -7.25 24.33 5.04
CA ILE A 514 -8.21 24.30 6.16
C ILE A 514 -7.45 24.26 7.48
N VAL A 515 -6.57 23.28 7.67
CA VAL A 515 -5.83 23.08 8.92
C VAL A 515 -4.98 24.31 9.26
N ALA A 516 -4.35 24.94 8.26
CA ALA A 516 -3.53 26.11 8.48
C ALA A 516 -4.33 27.36 8.89
N ILE A 517 -5.53 27.56 8.31
CA ILE A 517 -6.44 28.65 8.71
C ILE A 517 -6.99 28.41 10.11
N ASP A 518 -7.40 27.17 10.40
CA ASP A 518 -7.92 26.81 11.72
C ASP A 518 -6.87 26.96 12.84
N HIS A 519 -5.59 26.84 12.49
CA HIS A 519 -4.50 27.11 13.41
C HIS A 519 -4.27 28.61 13.68
N GLY A 520 -4.98 29.50 12.98
CA GLY A 520 -4.97 30.94 13.24
C GLY A 520 -3.69 31.66 12.81
N ILE A 521 -3.00 31.15 11.78
CA ILE A 521 -1.79 31.81 11.27
C ILE A 521 -2.14 33.16 10.65
N ASP A 522 -1.43 34.21 11.06
CA ASP A 522 -1.59 35.55 10.51
C ASP A 522 -1.15 35.60 9.04
N PHE A 523 -2.08 35.95 8.15
CA PHE A 523 -1.86 36.07 6.71
C PHE A 523 -0.85 37.17 6.34
N GLU A 524 -0.78 38.22 7.17
CA GLU A 524 0.20 39.32 7.04
C GLU A 524 1.53 38.99 7.73
N GLY A 525 1.60 37.85 8.42
CA GLY A 525 2.81 37.34 9.03
C GLY A 525 3.85 36.96 7.99
N ARG A 526 5.09 37.41 8.18
CA ARG A 526 6.21 37.02 7.31
C ARG A 526 6.77 35.66 7.70
N GLN A 527 6.91 34.80 6.71
CA GLN A 527 7.40 33.44 6.84
C GLN A 527 8.58 33.21 5.90
N THR A 528 9.53 32.39 6.35
CA THR A 528 10.73 32.08 5.58
C THR A 528 10.60 30.71 4.94
N LEU A 529 10.82 30.64 3.63
CA LEU A 529 10.93 29.38 2.90
C LEU A 529 12.31 28.76 3.19
N LEU A 530 12.32 27.53 3.71
CA LEU A 530 13.52 26.81 4.09
C LEU A 530 13.94 25.79 3.02
N ASN A 531 15.17 25.31 3.11
CA ASN A 531 15.66 24.27 2.19
C ASN A 531 14.83 22.98 2.29
N ASP A 532 14.41 22.62 3.51
CA ASP A 532 13.63 21.41 3.77
C ASP A 532 12.21 21.47 3.19
N ASP A 533 11.76 22.65 2.73
CA ASP A 533 10.49 22.79 2.01
C ASP A 533 10.62 22.37 0.53
N GLU A 534 11.84 22.24 -0.02
CA GLU A 534 12.05 21.88 -1.44
C GLU A 534 11.93 20.36 -1.69
N ILE A 535 10.68 19.89 -1.78
CA ILE A 535 10.36 18.46 -2.00
C ILE A 535 10.16 18.06 -3.47
N GLY A 536 10.36 18.98 -4.41
CA GLY A 536 10.23 18.73 -5.86
C GLY A 536 8.81 18.85 -6.42
N GLY A 537 8.67 18.60 -7.73
CA GLY A 537 7.41 18.79 -8.47
C GLY A 537 7.10 20.26 -8.80
N ALA A 538 5.80 20.60 -8.87
CA ALA A 538 5.36 21.98 -9.06
C ALA A 538 5.80 22.82 -7.86
N ARG A 539 6.45 23.97 -8.07
CA ARG A 539 7.04 24.77 -6.99
C ARG A 539 7.02 26.25 -7.25
N LEU A 540 7.01 27.02 -6.17
CA LEU A 540 7.30 28.45 -6.17
C LEU A 540 8.81 28.63 -6.33
N ARG A 541 9.26 29.34 -7.37
CA ARG A 541 10.68 29.53 -7.66
C ARG A 541 11.20 30.82 -7.04
N VAL A 542 11.59 30.75 -5.79
CA VAL A 542 12.26 31.85 -5.05
C VAL A 542 13.54 31.33 -4.41
N PRO A 543 14.55 32.19 -4.14
CA PRO A 543 15.71 31.78 -3.37
C PRO A 543 15.33 31.21 -2.00
N ILE A 544 16.01 30.15 -1.55
CA ILE A 544 15.87 29.65 -0.18
C ILE A 544 16.25 30.77 0.80
N GLY A 545 15.50 30.88 1.90
CA GLY A 545 15.65 31.97 2.87
C GLY A 545 14.83 33.23 2.53
N THR A 546 14.09 33.23 1.42
CA THR A 546 13.19 34.34 1.08
C THR A 546 12.08 34.46 2.11
N SER A 547 11.88 35.67 2.63
CA SER A 547 10.81 36.01 3.58
C SER A 547 9.61 36.63 2.85
N MET A 548 8.45 36.00 2.95
CA MET A 548 7.22 36.36 2.24
C MET A 548 6.00 36.29 3.16
N TYR A 549 4.90 36.93 2.76
CA TYR A 549 3.67 36.88 3.52
C TYR A 549 3.09 35.46 3.50
N PHE A 550 2.46 35.06 4.60
CA PHE A 550 1.75 33.78 4.66
C PHE A 550 0.63 33.71 3.63
N ALA A 551 -0.04 34.84 3.34
CA ALA A 551 -0.97 34.96 2.23
C ALA A 551 -0.35 34.51 0.90
N ASP A 552 0.86 34.99 0.57
CA ASP A 552 1.54 34.65 -0.68
C ASP A 552 1.90 33.16 -0.77
N LEU A 553 2.23 32.53 0.36
CA LEU A 553 2.40 31.07 0.45
C LEU A 553 1.10 30.33 0.17
N MET A 554 -0.02 30.76 0.76
CA MET A 554 -1.35 30.17 0.54
C MET A 554 -1.78 30.29 -0.93
N TYR A 555 -1.60 31.47 -1.53
CA TYR A 555 -1.84 31.67 -2.96
C TYR A 555 -0.91 30.82 -3.83
N SER A 556 0.38 30.73 -3.48
CA SER A 556 1.34 29.86 -4.17
C SER A 556 0.94 28.39 -4.13
N MET A 557 0.47 27.92 -2.97
CA MET A 557 -0.02 26.56 -2.75
C MET A 557 -1.30 26.27 -3.54
N LEU A 558 -2.30 27.15 -3.50
CA LEU A 558 -3.63 26.83 -4.02
C LEU A 558 -3.84 27.27 -5.48
N VAL A 559 -3.29 28.41 -5.88
CA VAL A 559 -3.36 28.91 -7.27
C VAL A 559 -2.27 28.27 -8.13
N GLY A 560 -1.01 28.41 -7.70
CA GLY A 560 0.16 27.88 -8.40
C GLY A 560 0.40 26.38 -8.20
N SER A 561 -0.31 25.75 -7.26
CA SER A 561 -0.12 24.35 -6.87
C SER A 561 1.29 24.01 -6.38
N ALA A 562 2.00 24.99 -5.79
CA ALA A 562 3.37 24.83 -5.33
C ALA A 562 3.50 23.87 -4.14
N ASN A 563 4.30 22.83 -4.28
CA ASN A 563 4.56 21.80 -3.27
C ASN A 563 5.41 22.34 -2.13
N ASN A 564 6.45 23.13 -2.43
CA ASN A 564 7.28 23.76 -1.42
C ASN A 564 6.51 24.75 -0.54
N ALA A 565 5.55 25.48 -1.11
CA ALA A 565 4.64 26.32 -0.33
C ALA A 565 3.76 25.47 0.61
N ALA A 566 3.24 24.33 0.15
CA ALA A 566 2.45 23.42 1.00
C ALA A 566 3.26 22.82 2.14
N HIS A 567 4.51 22.43 1.87
CA HIS A 567 5.42 21.90 2.88
C HIS A 567 5.80 22.96 3.92
N ALA A 568 6.08 24.19 3.48
CA ALA A 568 6.33 25.32 4.36
C ALA A 568 5.11 25.62 5.25
N ILE A 569 3.91 25.67 4.68
CA ILE A 569 2.66 25.87 5.43
C ILE A 569 2.47 24.77 6.47
N GLY A 570 2.65 23.50 6.08
CA GLY A 570 2.55 22.36 7.00
C GLY A 570 3.54 22.45 8.15
N ARG A 571 4.82 22.74 7.85
CA ARG A 571 5.86 22.96 8.86
C ARG A 571 5.53 24.10 9.80
N ILE A 572 5.04 25.24 9.28
CA ILE A 572 4.70 26.41 10.10
C ILE A 572 3.52 26.09 11.04
N ALA A 573 2.43 25.55 10.49
CA ALA A 573 1.23 25.18 11.25
C ALA A 573 1.46 24.02 12.22
N GLY A 574 2.40 23.11 11.92
CA GLY A 574 2.84 22.04 12.80
C GLY A 574 3.81 22.49 13.90
N GLY A 575 4.20 23.77 13.95
CA GLY A 575 5.17 24.28 14.92
C GLY A 575 6.59 23.77 14.70
N GLY A 576 6.96 23.52 13.44
CA GLY A 576 8.26 22.97 13.03
C GLY A 576 8.26 21.46 12.78
N ASP A 577 7.17 20.78 13.12
CA ASP A 577 7.01 19.33 12.99
C ASP A 577 5.94 19.00 11.95
N LEU A 578 6.35 18.36 10.85
CA LEU A 578 5.47 18.00 9.76
C LEU A 578 4.60 16.78 10.07
N ASP A 579 5.09 15.83 10.87
CA ASP A 579 4.31 14.65 11.24
C ASP A 579 3.14 15.08 12.13
N ARG A 580 3.39 16.02 13.06
CA ARG A 580 2.32 16.67 13.82
C ARG A 580 1.28 17.35 12.93
N PHE A 581 1.71 18.00 11.85
CA PHE A 581 0.76 18.62 10.92
C PHE A 581 -0.05 17.59 10.15
N VAL A 582 0.56 16.48 9.73
CA VAL A 582 -0.14 15.36 9.09
C VAL A 582 -1.16 14.72 10.04
N ASP A 583 -0.85 14.58 11.32
CA ASP A 583 -1.82 14.17 12.34
C ASP A 583 -3.00 15.14 12.41
N MET A 584 -2.75 16.46 12.44
CA MET A 584 -3.80 17.48 12.41
C MET A 584 -4.70 17.39 11.16
N MET A 585 -4.13 17.06 9.99
CA MET A 585 -4.90 16.83 8.76
C MET A 585 -5.84 15.64 8.88
N ASN A 586 -5.36 14.52 9.44
CA ASN A 586 -6.17 13.32 9.60
C ASN A 586 -7.20 13.46 10.74
N ASP A 587 -6.87 14.22 11.78
CA ASP A 587 -7.79 14.60 12.84
C ASP A 587 -8.98 15.37 12.27
N ARG A 588 -8.70 16.34 11.40
CA ARG A 588 -9.71 17.13 10.71
C ARG A 588 -10.53 16.29 9.72
N ALA A 589 -9.89 15.36 8.99
CA ALA A 589 -10.60 14.42 8.13
C ALA A 589 -11.62 13.58 8.92
N ALA A 590 -11.24 13.09 10.11
CA ALA A 590 -12.14 12.35 10.99
C ALA A 590 -13.29 13.22 11.52
N GLU A 591 -13.02 14.47 11.93
CA GLU A 591 -14.05 15.42 12.39
C GLU A 591 -15.12 15.69 11.32
N PHE A 592 -14.70 15.75 10.05
CA PHE A 592 -15.57 15.91 8.90
C PHE A 592 -16.34 14.63 8.51
N GLY A 593 -15.98 13.47 9.08
CA GLY A 593 -16.55 12.17 8.74
C GLY A 593 -16.02 11.61 7.41
N LEU A 594 -14.78 11.95 7.04
CA LEU A 594 -14.10 11.45 5.83
C LEU A 594 -13.41 10.12 6.13
N ALA A 595 -14.22 9.08 6.33
CA ALA A 595 -13.77 7.77 6.82
C ALA A 595 -12.88 6.98 5.84
N ASN A 596 -12.73 7.43 4.60
CA ASN A 596 -11.88 6.80 3.60
C ASN A 596 -10.74 7.73 3.17
N THR A 597 -10.52 8.83 3.90
CA THR A 597 -9.51 9.83 3.60
C THR A 597 -8.33 9.69 4.53
N ASN A 598 -7.13 9.58 3.97
CA ASN A 598 -5.89 9.54 4.72
C ASN A 598 -4.84 10.42 4.04
N PHE A 599 -4.13 11.20 4.84
CA PHE A 599 -3.00 12.03 4.40
C PHE A 599 -1.72 11.54 5.08
N VAL A 600 -0.63 11.53 4.33
CA VAL A 600 0.75 11.24 4.80
C VAL A 600 1.70 12.40 4.50
N ASP A 601 1.28 13.39 3.71
CA ASP A 601 2.05 14.61 3.43
C ASP A 601 1.12 15.82 3.12
N PRO A 602 1.56 17.09 3.34
CA PRO A 602 0.71 18.28 3.15
C PRO A 602 0.55 18.71 1.69
N SER A 603 1.35 18.17 0.77
CA SER A 603 1.35 18.59 -0.63
C SER A 603 0.53 17.66 -1.54
N GLY A 604 0.37 16.39 -1.14
CA GLY A 604 -0.19 15.33 -1.97
C GLY A 604 0.79 14.91 -3.06
N LEU A 605 2.08 14.93 -2.76
CA LEU A 605 3.11 14.37 -3.62
C LEU A 605 3.27 12.86 -3.37
N ASP A 606 2.93 12.40 -2.17
CA ASP A 606 2.86 10.99 -1.85
C ASP A 606 1.52 10.38 -2.32
N VAL A 607 1.60 9.14 -2.76
CA VAL A 607 0.51 8.38 -3.37
C VAL A 607 -0.45 7.81 -2.32
N HIS A 608 -0.03 7.75 -1.06
CA HIS A 608 -0.85 7.34 0.09
C HIS A 608 -1.71 8.47 0.65
N ASN A 609 -1.63 9.67 0.07
CA ASN A 609 -2.69 10.67 0.18
C ASN A 609 -3.89 10.20 -0.65
N VAL A 610 -4.83 9.54 0.01
CA VAL A 610 -5.96 8.86 -0.63
C VAL A 610 -7.30 9.38 -0.09
N SER A 611 -8.32 9.32 -0.94
CA SER A 611 -9.71 9.63 -0.61
C SER A 611 -10.63 9.01 -1.66
N THR A 612 -11.91 9.33 -1.60
CA THR A 612 -12.93 8.98 -2.58
C THR A 612 -13.51 10.24 -3.22
N ALA A 613 -14.11 10.14 -4.41
CA ALA A 613 -14.73 11.31 -5.06
C ALA A 613 -15.84 11.93 -4.20
N ARG A 614 -16.58 11.09 -3.46
CA ARG A 614 -17.60 11.53 -2.49
C ARG A 614 -16.99 12.34 -1.35
N GLU A 615 -15.93 11.85 -0.73
CA GLU A 615 -15.30 12.52 0.42
C GLU A 615 -14.55 13.78 0.01
N LEU A 616 -13.96 13.82 -1.19
CA LEU A 616 -13.37 15.04 -1.72
C LEU A 616 -14.42 16.13 -2.01
N ALA A 617 -15.64 15.75 -2.38
CA ALA A 617 -16.74 16.72 -2.46
C ALA A 617 -17.05 17.31 -1.09
N ALA A 618 -17.11 16.48 -0.05
CA ALA A 618 -17.30 16.95 1.33
C ALA A 618 -16.15 17.86 1.80
N LEU A 619 -14.90 17.44 1.59
CA LEU A 619 -13.71 18.24 1.93
C LEU A 619 -13.74 19.62 1.29
N ALA A 620 -14.15 19.68 0.02
CA ALA A 620 -14.16 20.94 -0.69
C ALA A 620 -15.32 21.84 -0.20
N LEU A 621 -16.47 21.27 0.16
CA LEU A 621 -17.54 22.00 0.86
C LEU A 621 -17.06 22.63 2.17
N GLU A 622 -16.31 21.90 2.97
CA GLU A 622 -15.67 22.45 4.18
C GLU A 622 -14.69 23.57 3.81
N ALA A 623 -13.89 23.40 2.75
CA ALA A 623 -12.98 24.44 2.29
C ALA A 623 -13.73 25.73 1.85
N TRP A 624 -14.87 25.62 1.17
CA TRP A 624 -15.64 26.79 0.74
C TRP A 624 -16.37 27.52 1.88
N ASP A 625 -16.60 26.87 3.02
CA ASP A 625 -17.13 27.54 4.22
C ASP A 625 -16.10 28.51 4.84
N HIS A 626 -14.82 28.43 4.43
CA HIS A 626 -13.81 29.46 4.71
C HIS A 626 -13.74 30.48 3.56
N ASP A 627 -14.25 31.70 3.78
CA ASP A 627 -14.24 32.81 2.80
C ASP A 627 -12.85 33.06 2.17
N GLN A 628 -11.78 32.90 2.95
CA GLN A 628 -10.40 33.05 2.47
C GLN A 628 -10.02 31.96 1.47
N LEU A 629 -10.31 30.68 1.76
CA LEU A 629 -10.01 29.58 0.84
C LEU A 629 -10.84 29.67 -0.43
N GLN A 630 -12.13 29.97 -0.31
CA GLN A 630 -12.99 30.18 -1.48
C GLN A 630 -12.41 31.26 -2.39
N ARG A 631 -12.02 32.42 -1.82
CA ARG A 631 -11.40 33.52 -2.57
C ARG A 631 -10.10 33.12 -3.26
N ILE A 632 -9.21 32.39 -2.57
CA ILE A 632 -7.94 31.95 -3.15
C ILE A 632 -8.20 30.93 -4.27
N CYS A 633 -9.04 29.93 -4.04
CA CYS A 633 -9.36 28.88 -5.00
C CYS A 633 -10.17 29.39 -6.21
N SER A 634 -10.81 30.55 -6.13
CA SER A 634 -11.50 31.23 -7.23
C SER A 634 -10.63 32.30 -7.92
N THR A 635 -9.37 32.48 -7.51
CA THR A 635 -8.46 33.47 -8.11
C THR A 635 -7.83 32.91 -9.37
N SER A 636 -8.05 33.55 -10.53
CA SER A 636 -7.51 33.11 -11.83
C SER A 636 -6.02 33.43 -11.98
N LYS A 637 -5.57 34.56 -11.45
CA LYS A 637 -4.19 35.05 -11.47
C LYS A 637 -3.91 35.86 -10.20
N TYR A 638 -2.72 35.67 -9.63
CA TYR A 638 -2.26 36.39 -8.44
C TYR A 638 -0.82 36.84 -8.62
N SER A 639 -0.50 38.09 -8.27
CA SER A 639 0.84 38.65 -8.40
C SER A 639 1.29 39.25 -7.07
N PHE A 640 2.54 39.01 -6.69
CA PHE A 640 3.10 39.44 -5.42
C PHE A 640 4.63 39.62 -5.52
N GLN A 641 5.20 40.30 -4.54
CA GLN A 641 6.65 40.54 -4.44
C GLN A 641 7.28 39.53 -3.49
N ALA A 642 8.35 38.86 -3.93
CA ALA A 642 9.14 37.98 -3.08
C ALA A 642 10.63 38.26 -3.26
N GLY A 643 11.26 38.85 -2.24
CA GLY A 643 12.62 39.36 -2.38
C GLY A 643 12.66 40.52 -3.38
N PRO A 644 13.60 40.52 -4.36
CA PRO A 644 13.70 41.57 -5.37
C PRO A 644 12.76 41.38 -6.58
N ASP A 645 12.11 40.22 -6.70
CA ASP A 645 11.40 39.81 -7.91
C ASP A 645 9.88 39.83 -7.74
N GLU A 646 9.18 40.23 -8.81
CA GLU A 646 7.73 40.07 -8.92
C GLU A 646 7.38 38.67 -9.44
N HIS A 647 6.50 37.97 -8.73
CA HIS A 647 6.00 36.66 -9.10
C HIS A 647 4.55 36.74 -9.55
N THR A 648 4.20 35.97 -10.58
CA THR A 648 2.83 35.83 -11.05
C THR A 648 2.45 34.34 -11.07
N LEU A 649 1.38 34.01 -10.37
CA LEU A 649 0.75 32.71 -10.35
C LEU A 649 -0.43 32.71 -11.30
N ILE A 650 -0.58 31.63 -12.06
CA ILE A 650 -1.74 31.38 -12.91
C ILE A 650 -2.43 30.14 -12.37
N ASN A 651 -3.74 30.19 -12.19
CA ASN A 651 -4.49 29.07 -11.67
C ASN A 651 -4.39 27.87 -12.61
N THR A 652 -4.11 26.71 -12.03
CA THR A 652 -4.03 25.44 -12.77
C THR A 652 -5.36 24.96 -13.35
N ASN A 653 -6.50 25.47 -12.86
CA ASN A 653 -7.82 25.15 -13.39
C ASN A 653 -8.12 25.94 -14.67
N LYS A 654 -8.04 25.27 -15.82
CA LYS A 654 -8.30 25.91 -17.13
C LYS A 654 -9.75 26.37 -17.30
N LEU A 655 -10.71 25.79 -16.55
CA LEU A 655 -12.09 26.28 -16.52
C LEU A 655 -12.21 27.65 -15.82
N LEU A 656 -11.25 28.02 -14.97
CA LEU A 656 -11.26 29.35 -14.35
C LEU A 656 -10.51 30.37 -15.19
N THR A 657 -9.45 29.97 -15.89
CA THR A 657 -8.59 30.89 -16.66
C THR A 657 -9.12 31.17 -18.06
N ASP A 658 -9.96 30.31 -18.62
CA ASP A 658 -10.57 30.52 -19.92
C ASP A 658 -11.88 31.32 -19.81
N ALA A 659 -11.80 32.63 -20.08
CA ALA A 659 -12.94 33.54 -20.03
C ALA A 659 -14.05 33.23 -21.06
N ASN A 660 -13.77 32.42 -22.10
CA ASN A 660 -14.71 32.14 -23.18
C ASN A 660 -15.47 30.82 -23.01
N ASN A 661 -15.32 30.15 -21.87
CA ASN A 661 -15.81 28.78 -21.70
C ASN A 661 -17.31 28.69 -21.32
N GLY A 662 -17.97 29.83 -21.08
CA GLY A 662 -19.40 29.93 -20.79
C GLY A 662 -19.85 29.40 -19.42
N LEU A 663 -18.92 29.09 -18.51
CA LEU A 663 -19.17 28.60 -17.16
C LEU A 663 -18.69 29.63 -16.13
N ILE A 664 -19.37 29.71 -14.99
CA ILE A 664 -18.88 30.46 -13.84
C ILE A 664 -18.25 29.46 -12.88
N VAL A 665 -16.96 29.65 -12.58
CA VAL A 665 -16.22 28.82 -11.61
C VAL A 665 -16.14 29.55 -10.28
N LEU A 666 -16.67 28.93 -9.22
CA LEU A 666 -16.70 29.52 -7.88
C LEU A 666 -15.52 29.08 -7.01
N GLY A 667 -14.78 28.07 -7.46
CA GLY A 667 -13.56 27.62 -6.83
C GLY A 667 -13.22 26.21 -7.30
N GLY A 668 -11.97 25.82 -7.15
CA GLY A 668 -11.58 24.45 -7.40
C GLY A 668 -10.10 24.19 -7.15
N LYS A 669 -9.73 22.92 -7.27
CA LYS A 669 -8.34 22.47 -7.21
C LYS A 669 -8.11 21.35 -8.20
N THR A 670 -6.99 21.41 -8.89
CA THR A 670 -6.50 20.33 -9.74
C THR A 670 -5.51 19.45 -8.97
N GLY A 671 -5.34 18.20 -9.40
CA GLY A 671 -4.31 17.31 -8.92
C GLY A 671 -3.76 16.45 -10.04
N TYR A 672 -2.46 16.21 -10.03
CA TYR A 672 -1.83 15.24 -10.92
C TYR A 672 -0.68 14.55 -10.22
N LEU A 673 -0.75 13.22 -10.21
CA LEU A 673 0.35 12.30 -10.05
C LEU A 673 0.28 11.32 -11.21
N VAL A 674 1.40 10.65 -11.49
CA VAL A 674 1.38 9.57 -12.48
C VAL A 674 0.42 8.46 -12.02
N GLU A 675 0.37 8.21 -10.70
CA GLU A 675 -0.52 7.31 -9.93
C GLU A 675 -1.99 7.65 -10.07
N SER A 676 -2.32 8.90 -9.76
CA SER A 676 -3.69 9.36 -9.72
C SER A 676 -4.26 9.68 -11.09
N LYS A 677 -3.41 9.89 -12.11
CA LYS A 677 -3.78 10.65 -13.31
C LYS A 677 -4.34 12.03 -12.93
N TRP A 678 -5.15 12.62 -13.80
CA TRP A 678 -5.66 13.97 -13.62
C TRP A 678 -6.92 13.97 -12.73
N ASN A 679 -6.90 14.81 -11.70
CA ASN A 679 -7.96 14.97 -10.72
C ASN A 679 -8.43 16.43 -10.69
N LEU A 680 -9.71 16.65 -10.47
CA LEU A 680 -10.32 17.97 -10.34
C LEU A 680 -11.47 17.92 -9.35
N VAL A 681 -11.48 18.89 -8.44
CA VAL A 681 -12.66 19.26 -7.67
C VAL A 681 -13.00 20.70 -8.05
N VAL A 682 -14.22 20.97 -8.51
CA VAL A 682 -14.61 22.29 -9.00
C VAL A 682 -16.09 22.57 -8.76
N ASP A 683 -16.38 23.78 -8.28
CA ASP A 683 -17.74 24.31 -8.19
C ASP A 683 -18.05 25.14 -9.44
N LEU A 684 -19.13 24.77 -10.14
CA LEU A 684 -19.55 25.30 -11.43
C LEU A 684 -20.98 25.79 -11.36
N LYS A 685 -21.27 26.91 -12.01
CA LYS A 685 -22.64 27.39 -12.28
C LYS A 685 -22.92 27.45 -13.76
N ASP A 686 -24.15 27.09 -14.14
CA ASP A 686 -24.68 27.38 -15.47
C ASP A 686 -25.14 28.84 -15.59
N SER A 687 -25.57 29.25 -16.78
CA SER A 687 -26.12 30.58 -17.05
C SER A 687 -27.44 30.88 -16.31
N ARG A 688 -28.02 29.90 -15.64
CA ARG A 688 -29.24 30.03 -14.81
C ARG A 688 -28.92 30.02 -13.32
N GLU A 689 -27.64 30.13 -12.97
CA GLU A 689 -27.12 30.19 -11.60
C GLU A 689 -27.42 28.96 -10.74
N HIS A 690 -27.42 27.75 -11.32
CA HIS A 690 -27.54 26.50 -10.57
C HIS A 690 -26.14 25.93 -10.20
N PRO A 691 -25.64 26.11 -8.96
CA PRO A 691 -24.31 25.64 -8.59
C PRO A 691 -24.27 24.13 -8.37
N VAL A 692 -23.37 23.48 -9.10
CA VAL A 692 -23.03 22.07 -8.95
C VAL A 692 -21.55 21.93 -8.62
N LEU A 693 -21.27 21.09 -7.63
CA LEU A 693 -19.92 20.68 -7.31
C LEU A 693 -19.62 19.38 -8.05
N VAL A 694 -18.55 19.41 -8.84
CA VAL A 694 -18.09 18.29 -9.66
C VAL A 694 -16.73 17.80 -9.16
N VAL A 695 -16.63 16.50 -8.91
CA VAL A 695 -15.39 15.80 -8.63
C VAL A 695 -15.12 14.79 -9.75
N VAL A 696 -13.94 14.87 -10.33
CA VAL A 696 -13.44 13.98 -11.39
C VAL A 696 -12.10 13.44 -10.96
N LEU A 697 -11.97 12.11 -10.84
CA LEU A 697 -10.72 11.46 -10.45
C LEU A 697 -10.26 10.49 -11.54
N GLY A 698 -8.96 10.52 -11.83
CA GLY A 698 -8.37 9.56 -12.74
C GLY A 698 -8.59 9.82 -14.22
N SER A 699 -8.78 11.08 -14.66
CA SER A 699 -9.02 11.42 -16.07
C SER A 699 -7.76 11.25 -16.93
N ASP A 700 -7.94 10.78 -18.16
CA ASP A 700 -6.85 10.48 -19.08
C ASP A 700 -6.43 11.72 -19.88
N GLY A 701 -5.68 12.60 -19.22
CA GLY A 701 -5.05 13.77 -19.83
C GLY A 701 -5.61 15.09 -19.30
N ASP A 702 -4.83 16.15 -19.41
CA ASP A 702 -5.18 17.47 -18.88
C ASP A 702 -6.36 18.10 -19.63
N VAL A 703 -6.43 17.93 -20.95
CA VAL A 703 -7.57 18.40 -21.75
C VAL A 703 -8.85 17.62 -21.41
N ASN A 704 -8.72 16.30 -21.25
CA ASN A 704 -9.86 15.45 -20.91
C ASN A 704 -10.37 15.72 -19.49
N LEU A 705 -9.52 16.11 -18.54
CA LEU A 705 -9.94 16.49 -17.19
C LEU A 705 -11.06 17.55 -17.21
N PHE A 706 -10.82 18.65 -17.91
CA PHE A 706 -11.76 19.77 -17.97
C PHE A 706 -12.98 19.45 -18.85
N ARG A 707 -12.80 18.62 -19.88
CA ARG A 707 -13.90 18.08 -20.68
C ARG A 707 -14.81 17.19 -19.83
N ASP A 708 -14.24 16.25 -19.07
CA ASP A 708 -14.97 15.28 -18.26
C ASP A 708 -15.81 16.00 -17.19
N ALA A 709 -15.22 17.01 -16.53
CA ALA A 709 -15.95 17.83 -15.57
C ALA A 709 -17.11 18.62 -16.20
N ARG A 710 -16.88 19.20 -17.39
CA ARG A 710 -17.94 19.89 -18.15
C ARG A 710 -19.06 18.93 -18.55
N VAL A 711 -18.72 17.76 -19.09
CA VAL A 711 -19.71 16.75 -19.52
C VAL A 711 -20.56 16.30 -18.33
N ALA A 712 -19.95 16.08 -17.16
CA ALA A 712 -20.67 15.72 -15.95
C ALA A 712 -21.61 16.84 -15.47
N ALA A 713 -21.16 18.10 -15.51
CA ALA A 713 -21.97 19.26 -15.14
C ALA A 713 -23.15 19.47 -16.11
N GLU A 714 -22.90 19.44 -17.42
CA GLU A 714 -23.91 19.60 -18.47
C GLU A 714 -24.94 18.47 -18.43
N TRP A 715 -24.52 17.23 -18.16
CA TRP A 715 -25.44 16.13 -17.92
C TRP A 715 -26.33 16.40 -16.71
N ALA A 716 -25.77 16.89 -15.59
CA ALA A 716 -26.54 17.22 -14.40
C ALA A 716 -27.57 18.33 -14.68
N TRP A 717 -27.16 19.44 -15.29
CA TRP A 717 -28.07 20.56 -15.60
C TRP A 717 -29.15 20.21 -16.64
N SER A 718 -28.87 19.28 -17.56
CA SER A 718 -29.88 18.82 -18.53
C SER A 718 -30.79 17.72 -17.98
N SER A 719 -30.33 16.95 -16.99
CA SER A 719 -31.07 15.82 -16.42
C SER A 719 -31.94 16.18 -15.22
N TYR A 720 -31.70 17.34 -14.60
CA TYR A 720 -32.39 17.80 -13.42
C TYR A 720 -33.02 19.17 -13.61
N ARG A 721 -34.10 19.43 -12.86
CA ARG A 721 -34.80 20.71 -12.82
C ARG A 721 -34.90 21.20 -11.38
N TRP A 722 -34.48 22.43 -11.15
CA TRP A 722 -34.62 23.11 -9.86
C TRP A 722 -36.05 23.66 -9.71
N PRO A 723 -36.65 23.59 -8.50
CA PRO A 723 -38.02 24.05 -8.24
C PRO A 723 -38.29 25.53 -8.53
#